data_AF-A0A226HQ79-F1
#
_entry.id   AF-A0A226HQ79-F1
#
_cell.length_a   1.000
_cell.length_b   1.000
_cell.length_c   1.000
_cell.angle_alpha   90.00
_cell.angle_beta   90.00
_cell.angle_gamma   90.00
#
_symmetry.space_group_name_H-M   'P 1'
#
loop_
_entity.id
_entity.type
_entity.pdbx_description
1 polymer ?
#
loop_
_entity_poly.entity_id
_entity_poly.type
_entity_poly.pdbx_seq_one_letter_code
_entity_poly.pdbx_strand_id
1 'polypeptide(L)'
;MSSNKKYWKSVEELENSSIVEALRNNEFVEEIPTDEFLGNADALASSGTSRRDFLKYVGFSTAAVTLAACEGPVHKSIPYVLQPEQIIPGVADYYATTVFDGFDFANLLVKTREGRPIKIENNTISGAKFSANARIHASILSLYDSMRLKEPKLEGKDSSWSAVDLKIKSSLADAKAKGGQVVLLTNTLASPSTEKLIGEFIAKNPNAKHVVYDAVSSSDALDAFQTVYGERALVDYDFSKASLIVSVGADFLGDWQGGGYDAGYAQGRIPQNGKMSRHFQFESNMTLSGAAADRRVPMTVDNQKQALVQIYNIVVGASIPVVLTGAYKAEVVKAAQQLKAAGSKGVLVSGIEDVNAQLLVLAINQALASEAFSTAGTRQIRKGSNTVVAQLVKDMNAGSVHTLIMSGVNPVYTLANSASFVDGLKKVKTSVAFSLKEDETASITTIAAPAPHYLESWGDVEITKGTYSLTQPTIRPIFNTKQFQDVLLSLNGVAGTFYDYLKVNSAAVAVGSSWNKVLHDGVLVVGSTALTAGAFDSASAAKAVAKSAPTDNLELILYTKTGMGDGQQANNPWLQEFPDPITRVSWDNYVTVSNEDAKKFGLVNEIVANGGLNGSYATITTADGLKLEKVPVIVQPGQAVGTVGLAVGYGRKAALKEEMQVGLNAYALYKNFNSVQSVTIAKASGEHEFACVQGQKTLMGRGDIIKETTLEIFNTQDAKHWNEQPMVSLDHQEVEATTVDLWESFDRSTGHHFNLSIDLNACTGCGACVIACHAENNVPVVGKAEVRRSRDMHWLRIDRYYSSESTFEGDNERKENIAGLSSSLSTFNEMEKPGDNPQVAFQPVMCQHCNHAPCETVCPVAATSHGRQGQNHMAYNRCVGTRYCANNCPYKVRRFNWFLYNKNSEFDYHMNDDLGRMVLNPDVNVRSRGVMEKCSFCIQSTQAVILEAKRQGREVAKDEFNNACACSAACSSGAMVFGDVNDKESQVAKLAESERMYHLLEHVGTKPNVFYHVKVRNT
;
A
#
# COMPACT_ATOMS: atom_id res chain seq x y z
N MET A 1 5.42 50.32 30.46
CA MET A 1 5.25 51.23 29.31
C MET A 1 4.45 50.48 28.25
N SER A 2 3.23 50.92 27.95
CA SER A 2 2.30 50.23 27.04
C SER A 2 2.68 50.49 25.58
N SER A 3 2.76 49.43 24.78
CA SER A 3 3.11 49.49 23.34
C SER A 3 1.90 49.41 22.41
N ASN A 4 0.66 49.42 22.92
CA ASN A 4 -0.53 49.41 22.09
C ASN A 4 -1.20 50.78 22.07
N LYS A 5 -0.90 51.59 21.05
CA LYS A 5 -1.72 52.75 20.72
C LYS A 5 -3.00 52.24 20.05
N LYS A 6 -4.12 52.32 20.77
CA LYS A 6 -5.46 52.12 20.22
C LYS A 6 -5.87 53.42 19.53
N TYR A 7 -6.32 53.34 18.28
CA TYR A 7 -6.89 54.48 17.56
C TYR A 7 -8.40 54.25 17.49
N TRP A 8 -9.18 55.17 18.05
CA TRP A 8 -10.64 55.14 18.06
C TRP A 8 -11.18 55.90 16.84
N LYS A 9 -12.24 55.39 16.22
CA LYS A 9 -12.81 55.96 14.99
C LYS A 9 -13.96 56.94 15.27
N SER A 10 -14.53 56.95 16.47
CA SER A 10 -15.55 57.92 16.92
C SER A 10 -15.51 58.11 18.44
N VAL A 11 -16.27 59.08 18.95
CA VAL A 11 -16.33 59.40 20.39
C VAL A 11 -17.03 58.28 21.17
N GLU A 12 -17.99 57.61 20.54
CA GLU A 12 -18.78 56.53 21.14
C GLU A 12 -17.96 55.24 21.35
N GLU A 13 -16.92 55.02 20.54
CA GLU A 13 -15.99 53.89 20.68
C GLU A 13 -14.98 54.09 21.83
N LEU A 14 -14.79 55.34 22.28
CA LEU A 14 -13.97 55.68 23.44
C LEU A 14 -14.71 55.39 24.76
N GLU A 15 -16.04 55.51 24.77
CA GLU A 15 -16.88 55.41 25.96
C GLU A 15 -17.42 54.00 26.24
N ASN A 16 -17.05 52.98 25.45
CA ASN A 16 -17.53 51.59 25.57
C ASN A 16 -19.08 51.48 25.64
N SER A 17 -19.77 52.24 24.79
CA SER A 17 -21.24 52.20 24.70
C SER A 17 -21.74 50.82 24.23
N SER A 18 -22.80 50.32 24.88
CA SER A 18 -23.45 49.04 24.53
C SER A 18 -24.00 49.00 23.09
N ILE A 19 -24.28 50.16 22.51
CA ILE A 19 -24.69 50.31 21.10
C ILE A 19 -23.56 49.95 20.14
N VAL A 20 -22.30 50.27 20.49
CA VAL A 20 -21.14 49.95 19.65
C VAL A 20 -20.86 48.45 19.68
N GLU A 21 -21.10 47.77 20.80
CA GLU A 21 -20.94 46.32 20.93
C GLU A 21 -22.04 45.55 20.16
N ALA A 22 -23.28 46.05 20.19
CA ALA A 22 -24.39 45.50 19.42
C ALA A 22 -24.20 45.67 17.89
N LEU A 23 -23.74 46.85 17.44
CA LEU A 23 -23.46 47.11 16.02
C LEU A 23 -22.22 46.37 15.50
N ARG A 24 -21.27 45.99 16.38
CA ARG A 24 -20.07 45.23 16.00
C ARG A 24 -20.35 43.77 15.66
N ASN A 25 -21.43 43.24 16.22
CA ASN A 25 -21.84 41.84 16.05
C ASN A 25 -22.94 41.66 15.00
N ASN A 26 -23.45 42.76 14.42
CA ASN A 26 -24.44 42.75 13.34
C ASN A 26 -23.78 43.23 12.03
N GLU A 27 -23.74 42.39 11.00
CA GLU A 27 -23.19 42.78 9.69
C GLU A 27 -24.19 43.65 8.87
N PHE A 28 -25.46 43.73 9.29
CA PHE A 28 -26.49 44.63 8.74
C PHE A 28 -27.25 45.35 9.86
N VAL A 29 -27.61 46.62 9.63
CA VAL A 29 -28.18 47.51 10.67
C VAL A 29 -29.68 47.27 10.92
N GLU A 30 -30.38 46.53 10.05
CA GLU A 30 -31.78 46.11 10.27
C GLU A 30 -31.97 44.63 9.89
N GLU A 31 -32.71 43.91 10.74
CA GLU A 31 -33.06 42.50 10.56
C GLU A 31 -34.20 42.37 9.54
N ILE A 32 -34.02 41.52 8.50
CA ILE A 32 -35.10 41.24 7.54
C ILE A 32 -36.09 40.30 8.24
N PRO A 33 -37.38 40.66 8.37
CA PRO A 33 -38.34 39.95 9.21
C PRO A 33 -38.73 38.63 8.54
N THR A 34 -38.01 37.56 8.86
CA THR A 34 -38.30 36.21 8.36
C THR A 34 -39.23 35.44 9.30
N ASP A 35 -39.24 35.77 10.60
CA ASP A 35 -40.14 35.16 11.59
C ASP A 35 -41.59 35.67 11.48
N GLU A 36 -41.79 36.90 11.01
CA GLU A 36 -43.13 37.44 10.73
C GLU A 36 -43.77 36.81 9.47
N PHE A 37 -42.99 36.10 8.65
CA PHE A 37 -43.43 35.49 7.39
C PHE A 37 -43.74 33.99 7.51
N LEU A 38 -43.10 33.25 8.43
CA LEU A 38 -43.25 31.79 8.58
C LEU A 38 -43.99 31.35 9.86
N GLY A 39 -44.29 32.28 10.77
CA GLY A 39 -44.73 31.95 12.13
C GLY A 39 -46.20 31.52 12.34
N ASN A 40 -47.05 31.44 11.31
CA ASN A 40 -48.48 31.18 11.53
C ASN A 40 -49.04 30.03 10.68
N ALA A 41 -48.76 28.80 11.13
CA ALA A 41 -49.20 27.55 10.49
C ALA A 41 -50.73 27.45 10.31
N ASP A 42 -51.52 28.10 11.17
CA ASP A 42 -52.99 28.10 11.10
C ASP A 42 -53.55 28.99 9.97
N ALA A 43 -52.80 30.00 9.52
CA ALA A 43 -53.19 30.85 8.39
C ALA A 43 -52.94 30.18 7.02
N LEU A 44 -51.97 29.27 6.94
CA LEU A 44 -51.67 28.51 5.71
C LEU A 44 -52.72 27.42 5.43
N ALA A 45 -53.32 26.85 6.46
CA ALA A 45 -54.31 25.77 6.33
C ALA A 45 -55.72 26.27 5.93
N SER A 46 -56.01 27.57 6.08
CA SER A 46 -57.36 28.12 5.95
C SER A 46 -57.60 29.02 4.73
N SER A 47 -56.61 29.25 3.86
CA SER A 47 -56.77 30.10 2.67
C SER A 47 -56.70 29.29 1.37
N GLY A 48 -57.82 29.27 0.62
CA GLY A 48 -57.85 28.80 -0.76
C GLY A 48 -57.00 29.73 -1.63
N THR A 49 -55.77 29.32 -1.94
CA THR A 49 -54.83 30.15 -2.71
C THR A 49 -55.26 30.24 -4.17
N SER A 50 -55.43 31.47 -4.67
CA SER A 50 -55.70 31.69 -6.09
C SER A 50 -54.44 31.44 -6.93
N ARG A 51 -54.60 31.07 -8.21
CA ARG A 51 -53.49 30.88 -9.17
C ARG A 51 -52.58 32.12 -9.28
N ARG A 52 -53.13 33.31 -9.00
CA ARG A 52 -52.39 34.58 -9.01
C ARG A 52 -51.49 34.73 -7.78
N ASP A 53 -51.93 34.25 -6.62
CA ASP A 53 -51.13 34.31 -5.40
C ASP A 53 -50.03 33.25 -5.43
N PHE A 54 -50.31 32.05 -5.97
CA PHE A 54 -49.28 31.05 -6.23
C PHE A 54 -48.16 31.58 -7.15
N LEU A 55 -48.51 32.29 -8.23
CA LEU A 55 -47.50 32.89 -9.13
C LEU A 55 -46.71 34.04 -8.48
N LYS A 56 -47.32 34.79 -7.55
CA LYS A 56 -46.59 35.77 -6.73
C LYS A 56 -45.64 35.09 -5.74
N TYR A 57 -46.09 34.02 -5.07
CA TYR A 57 -45.25 33.24 -4.16
C TYR A 57 -44.07 32.60 -4.88
N VAL A 58 -44.29 31.99 -6.05
CA VAL A 58 -43.21 31.43 -6.88
C VAL A 58 -42.30 32.54 -7.41
N GLY A 59 -42.85 33.66 -7.89
CA GLY A 59 -42.05 34.80 -8.37
C GLY A 59 -41.16 35.41 -7.29
N PHE A 60 -41.68 35.60 -6.08
CA PHE A 60 -40.96 36.20 -4.95
C PHE A 60 -39.97 35.22 -4.32
N SER A 61 -40.32 33.94 -4.18
CA SER A 61 -39.39 32.91 -3.71
C SER A 61 -38.26 32.66 -4.71
N THR A 62 -38.56 32.67 -6.01
CA THR A 62 -37.52 32.55 -7.05
C THR A 62 -36.59 33.77 -7.04
N ALA A 63 -37.13 34.99 -6.85
CA ALA A 63 -36.36 36.24 -6.76
C ALA A 63 -35.50 36.33 -5.48
N ALA A 64 -36.05 35.95 -4.31
CA ALA A 64 -35.32 35.94 -3.05
C ALA A 64 -34.23 34.85 -3.03
N VAL A 65 -34.51 33.67 -3.60
CA VAL A 65 -33.51 32.62 -3.77
C VAL A 65 -32.44 33.02 -4.80
N THR A 66 -32.79 33.76 -5.85
CA THR A 66 -31.77 34.30 -6.78
C THR A 66 -30.95 35.43 -6.17
N LEU A 67 -31.51 36.28 -5.29
CA LEU A 67 -30.76 37.31 -4.57
C LEU A 67 -29.83 36.71 -3.51
N ALA A 68 -30.32 35.75 -2.71
CA ALA A 68 -29.50 35.02 -1.74
C ALA A 68 -28.44 34.12 -2.42
N ALA A 69 -28.71 33.62 -3.63
CA ALA A 69 -27.72 32.90 -4.44
C ALA A 69 -26.70 33.83 -5.15
N CYS A 70 -26.89 35.15 -5.11
CA CYS A 70 -25.96 36.14 -5.70
C CYS A 70 -24.91 36.68 -4.71
N GLU A 71 -24.98 36.34 -3.42
CA GLU A 71 -23.96 36.75 -2.45
C GLU A 71 -22.81 35.74 -2.43
N GLY A 72 -21.79 36.01 -3.25
CA GLY A 72 -20.53 35.27 -3.17
C GLY A 72 -19.79 35.59 -1.86
N PRO A 73 -19.19 34.61 -1.16
CA PRO A 73 -18.47 34.88 0.06
C PRO A 73 -17.25 35.78 -0.20
N VAL A 74 -16.90 36.62 0.78
CA VAL A 74 -15.70 37.46 0.72
C VAL A 74 -14.45 36.56 0.82
N HIS A 75 -13.71 36.45 -0.27
CA HIS A 75 -12.44 35.72 -0.30
C HIS A 75 -11.30 36.63 0.14
N LYS A 76 -10.61 36.26 1.22
CA LYS A 76 -9.42 36.97 1.72
C LYS A 76 -8.14 36.28 1.24
N SER A 77 -7.13 37.06 0.86
CA SER A 77 -5.77 36.57 0.61
C SER A 77 -4.84 37.10 1.69
N ILE A 78 -4.12 36.21 2.37
CA ILE A 78 -3.20 36.56 3.45
C ILE A 78 -1.78 36.24 2.97
N PRO A 79 -0.95 37.24 2.63
CA PRO A 79 0.44 37.00 2.27
C PRO A 79 1.27 36.68 3.51
N TYR A 80 2.48 36.16 3.29
CA TYR A 80 3.47 36.00 4.36
C TYR A 80 3.82 37.35 4.98
N VAL A 81 3.95 37.40 6.30
CA VAL A 81 4.52 38.57 7.00
C VAL A 81 6.00 38.71 6.66
N LEU A 82 6.72 37.58 6.66
CA LEU A 82 8.09 37.45 6.17
C LEU A 82 8.14 36.22 5.28
N GLN A 83 8.24 36.44 3.97
CA GLN A 83 8.28 35.35 3.00
C GLN A 83 9.63 34.63 3.06
N PRO A 84 9.67 33.30 3.21
CA PRO A 84 10.90 32.53 3.06
C PRO A 84 11.40 32.60 1.61
N GLU A 85 12.70 32.76 1.42
CA GLU A 85 13.32 32.86 0.08
C GLU A 85 13.00 31.65 -0.82
N GLN A 86 12.92 30.45 -0.23
CA GLN A 86 12.68 29.21 -0.95
C GLN A 86 11.23 29.03 -1.43
N ILE A 87 10.26 29.75 -0.86
CA ILE A 87 8.84 29.50 -1.13
C ILE A 87 8.29 30.53 -2.10
N ILE A 88 7.82 30.06 -3.26
CA ILE A 88 7.08 30.85 -4.24
C ILE A 88 5.62 30.39 -4.25
N PRO A 89 4.65 31.22 -3.83
CA PRO A 89 3.23 30.86 -3.85
C PRO A 89 2.77 30.39 -5.24
N GLY A 90 2.16 29.21 -5.31
CA GLY A 90 1.72 28.59 -6.56
C GLY A 90 2.73 27.60 -7.18
N VAL A 91 3.97 27.55 -6.70
CA VAL A 91 5.00 26.61 -7.14
C VAL A 91 5.15 25.51 -6.08
N ALA A 92 5.27 24.27 -6.53
CA ALA A 92 5.52 23.13 -5.64
C ALA A 92 7.02 22.93 -5.43
N ASP A 93 7.42 22.63 -4.19
CA ASP A 93 8.79 22.26 -3.85
C ASP A 93 8.88 20.76 -3.55
N TYR A 94 9.98 20.14 -3.93
CA TYR A 94 10.24 18.72 -3.70
C TYR A 94 11.39 18.56 -2.71
N TYR A 95 11.11 17.89 -1.60
CA TYR A 95 12.12 17.60 -0.56
C TYR A 95 12.51 16.13 -0.63
N ALA A 96 13.83 15.86 -0.65
CA ALA A 96 14.34 14.50 -0.53
C ALA A 96 14.28 14.03 0.92
N THR A 97 13.62 12.91 1.18
CA THR A 97 13.51 12.36 2.53
C THR A 97 13.48 10.84 2.46
N THR A 98 13.56 10.19 3.60
CA THR A 98 13.46 8.74 3.70
C THR A 98 12.46 8.37 4.78
N VAL A 99 11.79 7.25 4.59
CA VAL A 99 10.91 6.68 5.61
C VAL A 99 11.48 5.35 6.05
N PHE A 100 11.45 5.11 7.36
CA PHE A 100 11.53 3.78 7.94
C PHE A 100 10.74 3.78 9.25
N ASP A 101 9.61 3.05 9.28
CA ASP A 101 8.71 3.00 10.45
C ASP A 101 8.89 1.72 11.28
N GLY A 102 9.99 0.99 11.04
CA GLY A 102 10.27 -0.34 11.61
C GLY A 102 9.66 -1.50 10.84
N PHE A 103 8.71 -1.23 9.93
CA PHE A 103 8.14 -2.22 9.02
C PHE A 103 8.47 -1.88 7.57
N ASP A 104 7.92 -0.77 7.07
CA ASP A 104 8.04 -0.23 5.72
C ASP A 104 9.19 0.78 5.62
N PHE A 105 9.87 0.81 4.47
CA PHE A 105 10.97 1.75 4.19
C PHE A 105 11.04 2.13 2.71
N ALA A 106 11.49 3.35 2.42
CA ALA A 106 11.74 3.82 1.05
C ALA A 106 12.56 5.12 1.01
N ASN A 107 13.13 5.40 -0.16
CA ASN A 107 13.72 6.70 -0.50
C ASN A 107 12.70 7.54 -1.27
N LEU A 108 12.40 8.73 -0.78
CA LEU A 108 11.22 9.49 -1.17
C LEU A 108 11.57 10.89 -1.66
N LEU A 109 10.72 11.42 -2.52
CA LEU A 109 10.56 12.85 -2.75
C LEU A 109 9.17 13.25 -2.26
N VAL A 110 9.07 14.34 -1.51
CA VAL A 110 7.79 14.82 -0.99
C VAL A 110 7.45 16.13 -1.67
N LYS A 111 6.35 16.13 -2.43
CA LYS A 111 5.78 17.33 -3.03
C LYS A 111 5.10 18.15 -1.94
N THR A 112 5.57 19.38 -1.78
CA THR A 112 5.01 20.34 -0.82
C THR A 112 4.38 21.52 -1.55
N ARG A 113 3.33 22.09 -0.94
CA ARG A 113 2.65 23.32 -1.37
C ARG A 113 2.76 24.34 -0.26
N GLU A 114 3.49 25.43 -0.52
CA GLU A 114 3.68 26.55 0.41
C GLU A 114 3.97 26.09 1.87
N GLY A 115 4.80 25.05 2.04
CA GLY A 115 5.21 24.52 3.34
C GLY A 115 4.41 23.35 3.92
N ARG A 116 3.42 22.80 3.18
CA ARG A 116 2.71 21.57 3.59
C ARG A 116 2.92 20.42 2.59
N PRO A 117 3.25 19.19 3.01
CA PRO A 117 3.33 18.04 2.13
C PRO A 117 1.95 17.62 1.63
N ILE A 118 1.83 17.30 0.34
CA ILE A 118 0.56 16.88 -0.28
C ILE A 118 0.64 15.54 -1.03
N LYS A 119 1.84 15.10 -1.40
CA LYS A 119 2.03 13.83 -2.10
C LYS A 119 3.45 13.29 -1.91
N ILE A 120 3.55 11.97 -1.82
CA ILE A 120 4.81 11.22 -1.78
C ILE A 120 5.09 10.64 -3.16
N GLU A 121 6.32 10.86 -3.63
CA GLU A 121 6.89 10.36 -4.89
C GLU A 121 8.16 9.56 -4.59
N ASN A 122 8.64 8.80 -5.57
CA ASN A 122 9.87 8.04 -5.46
C ASN A 122 11.10 8.93 -5.69
N ASN A 123 12.16 8.76 -4.89
CA ASN A 123 13.46 9.33 -5.21
C ASN A 123 14.17 8.42 -6.22
N THR A 124 14.45 8.96 -7.41
CA THR A 124 15.08 8.25 -8.53
C THR A 124 16.52 8.68 -8.79
N ILE A 125 17.10 9.51 -7.90
CA ILE A 125 18.52 9.87 -7.97
C ILE A 125 19.38 8.61 -7.77
N SER A 126 20.49 8.54 -8.48
CA SER A 126 21.44 7.41 -8.39
C SER A 126 21.80 7.09 -6.93
N GLY A 127 21.60 5.84 -6.54
CA GLY A 127 21.77 5.36 -5.15
C GLY A 127 20.47 5.16 -4.38
N ALA A 128 19.38 5.81 -4.77
CA ALA A 128 18.05 5.61 -4.19
C ALA A 128 17.40 4.35 -4.79
N LYS A 129 17.56 3.21 -4.10
CA LYS A 129 17.12 1.89 -4.62
C LYS A 129 15.68 1.49 -4.30
N PHE A 130 15.12 2.03 -3.22
CA PHE A 130 13.85 1.56 -2.65
C PHE A 130 12.71 2.52 -2.96
N SER A 131 11.75 2.07 -3.78
CA SER A 131 10.51 2.79 -4.09
C SER A 131 9.46 2.62 -2.99
N ALA A 132 8.58 3.61 -2.84
CA ALA A 132 7.41 3.56 -1.98
C ALA A 132 6.42 2.47 -2.42
N ASN A 133 5.90 1.73 -1.44
CA ASN A 133 4.75 0.85 -1.64
C ASN A 133 3.42 1.61 -1.41
N ALA A 134 2.29 0.91 -1.53
CA ALA A 134 0.96 1.50 -1.33
C ALA A 134 0.78 2.12 0.07
N ARG A 135 1.32 1.48 1.12
CA ARG A 135 1.23 1.96 2.51
C ARG A 135 2.03 3.24 2.74
N ILE A 136 3.21 3.35 2.11
CA ILE A 136 4.03 4.56 2.16
C ILE A 136 3.38 5.70 1.37
N HIS A 137 2.79 5.45 0.19
CA HIS A 137 2.06 6.53 -0.49
C HIS A 137 0.87 7.04 0.34
N ALA A 138 0.23 6.15 1.11
CA ALA A 138 -0.92 6.51 1.93
C ALA A 138 -0.57 7.16 3.28
N SER A 139 0.66 7.00 3.79
CA SER A 139 1.05 7.47 5.13
C SER A 139 0.97 8.99 5.28
N ILE A 140 0.87 9.75 4.19
CA ILE A 140 0.62 11.19 4.26
C ILE A 140 -0.72 11.52 4.95
N LEU A 141 -1.72 10.65 4.89
CA LEU A 141 -2.95 10.81 5.68
C LEU A 141 -2.71 10.63 7.18
N SER A 142 -1.72 9.82 7.56
CA SER A 142 -1.33 9.64 8.96
C SER A 142 -0.68 10.89 9.55
N LEU A 143 -0.04 11.74 8.73
CA LEU A 143 0.44 13.06 9.16
C LEU A 143 -0.72 13.97 9.58
N TYR A 144 -1.78 14.02 8.76
CA TYR A 144 -2.94 14.89 8.93
C TYR A 144 -4.10 14.24 9.70
N ASP A 145 -3.81 13.18 10.44
CA ASP A 145 -4.80 12.49 11.26
C ASP A 145 -5.13 13.29 12.52
N SER A 146 -6.38 13.74 12.63
CA SER A 146 -6.90 14.53 13.75
C SER A 146 -6.95 13.76 15.08
N MET A 147 -6.86 12.43 15.05
CA MET A 147 -6.83 11.53 16.21
C MET A 147 -5.40 11.27 16.73
N ARG A 148 -4.39 11.99 16.22
CA ARG A 148 -3.04 11.96 16.81
C ARG A 148 -3.03 12.53 18.24
N LEU A 149 -2.13 12.03 19.07
CA LEU A 149 -1.90 12.55 20.42
C LEU A 149 -1.30 13.96 20.33
N LYS A 150 -2.03 14.96 20.82
CA LYS A 150 -1.70 16.38 20.61
C LYS A 150 -0.77 16.96 21.68
N GLU A 151 -0.89 16.45 22.91
CA GLU A 151 -0.12 16.84 24.08
C GLU A 151 0.35 15.60 24.85
N PRO A 152 1.50 15.65 25.56
CA PRO A 152 1.92 14.55 26.40
C PRO A 152 0.99 14.37 27.59
N LYS A 153 0.74 13.11 27.94
CA LYS A 153 -0.02 12.75 29.14
C LYS A 153 0.89 12.10 30.18
N LEU A 154 0.69 12.49 31.43
CA LEU A 154 1.31 11.87 32.61
C LEU A 154 0.18 11.35 33.50
N GLU A 155 0.19 10.04 33.76
CA GLU A 155 -0.83 9.32 34.54
C GLU A 155 -2.27 9.59 34.01
N GLY A 156 -2.40 9.59 32.67
CA GLY A 156 -3.67 9.79 31.96
C GLY A 156 -4.14 11.25 31.84
N LYS A 157 -3.37 12.22 32.35
CA LYS A 157 -3.72 13.65 32.30
C LYS A 157 -2.74 14.43 31.44
N ASP A 158 -3.25 15.40 30.68
CA ASP A 158 -2.41 16.30 29.88
C ASP A 158 -1.37 16.99 30.76
N SER A 159 -0.15 17.11 30.24
CA SER A 159 1.03 17.56 30.97
C SER A 159 1.99 18.33 30.07
N SER A 160 3.03 18.91 30.66
CA SER A 160 4.09 19.58 29.91
C SER A 160 5.27 18.64 29.66
N TRP A 161 6.02 18.88 28.58
CA TRP A 161 7.29 18.20 28.35
C TRP A 161 8.31 18.40 29.48
N SER A 162 8.26 19.53 30.20
CA SER A 162 9.11 19.75 31.36
C SER A 162 8.79 18.80 32.52
N ALA A 163 7.51 18.51 32.76
CA ALA A 163 7.09 17.53 33.76
C ALA A 163 7.49 16.10 33.35
N VAL A 164 7.34 15.76 32.06
CA VAL A 164 7.81 14.49 31.49
C VAL A 164 9.32 14.32 31.69
N ASP A 165 10.12 15.31 31.28
CA ASP A 165 11.57 15.28 31.42
C ASP A 165 11.99 15.10 32.90
N LEU A 166 11.36 15.81 33.83
CA LEU A 166 11.64 15.69 35.28
C LEU A 166 11.26 14.31 35.83
N LYS A 167 10.11 13.76 35.43
CA LYS A 167 9.65 12.43 35.87
C LYS A 167 10.59 11.33 35.36
N ILE A 168 11.04 11.41 34.10
CA ILE A 168 11.98 10.41 33.55
C ILE A 168 13.35 10.54 34.23
N LYS A 169 13.91 11.76 34.36
CA LYS A 169 15.21 11.99 35.01
C LYS A 169 15.23 11.49 36.45
N SER A 170 14.19 11.80 37.23
CA SER A 170 14.07 11.32 38.62
C SER A 170 13.92 9.80 38.71
N SER A 171 13.16 9.19 37.79
CA SER A 171 13.01 7.73 37.71
C SER A 171 14.33 7.01 37.40
N LEU A 172 15.13 7.54 36.46
CA LEU A 172 16.46 7.00 36.15
C LEU A 172 17.44 7.16 37.31
N ALA A 173 17.38 8.27 38.04
CA ALA A 173 18.18 8.46 39.24
C ALA A 173 17.81 7.46 40.35
N ASP A 174 16.51 7.20 40.58
CA ASP A 174 16.04 6.17 41.53
C ASP A 174 16.46 4.76 41.10
N ALA A 175 16.34 4.44 39.80
CA ALA A 175 16.78 3.17 39.24
C ALA A 175 18.28 2.96 39.48
N LYS A 176 19.10 3.98 39.21
CA LYS A 176 20.55 3.95 39.46
C LYS A 176 20.88 3.76 40.93
N ALA A 177 20.20 4.48 41.83
CA ALA A 177 20.43 4.40 43.28
C ALA A 177 20.04 3.02 43.86
N LYS A 178 18.99 2.39 43.33
CA LYS A 178 18.49 1.09 43.81
C LYS A 178 19.03 -0.12 43.03
N GLY A 179 19.85 0.10 42.00
CA GLY A 179 20.33 -0.96 41.12
C GLY A 179 19.22 -1.59 40.26
N GLY A 180 18.13 -0.88 40.00
CA GLY A 180 17.03 -1.37 39.14
C GLY A 180 17.41 -1.39 37.66
N GLN A 181 16.79 -2.28 36.88
CA GLN A 181 16.99 -2.29 35.42
C GLN A 181 16.22 -1.18 34.72
N VAL A 182 16.86 -0.60 33.70
CA VAL A 182 16.24 0.33 32.76
C VAL A 182 16.19 -0.37 31.40
N VAL A 183 15.06 -0.30 30.70
CA VAL A 183 14.92 -0.93 29.38
C VAL A 183 14.43 0.10 28.38
N LEU A 184 15.13 0.17 27.24
CA LEU A 184 14.65 0.80 26.02
C LEU A 184 14.08 -0.29 25.13
N LEU A 185 12.79 -0.20 24.79
CA LEU A 185 12.11 -1.10 23.86
C LEU A 185 11.77 -0.35 22.58
N THR A 186 12.38 -0.74 21.48
CA THR A 186 12.14 -0.11 20.18
C THR A 186 11.78 -1.18 19.15
N ASN A 187 11.23 -0.77 18.02
CA ASN A 187 11.32 -1.56 16.80
C ASN A 187 12.76 -1.50 16.24
N THR A 188 13.02 -2.16 15.12
CA THR A 188 14.33 -2.02 14.46
C THR A 188 14.55 -0.56 14.04
N LEU A 189 15.59 0.09 14.58
CA LEU A 189 15.99 1.46 14.25
C LEU A 189 17.27 1.43 13.41
N ALA A 190 17.13 1.34 12.09
CA ALA A 190 18.26 1.28 11.16
C ALA A 190 18.86 2.68 10.92
N SER A 191 19.34 3.30 12.00
CA SER A 191 19.82 4.69 12.04
C SER A 191 21.17 4.74 12.75
N PRO A 192 22.28 5.00 12.04
CA PRO A 192 23.62 5.04 12.66
C PRO A 192 23.70 6.03 13.82
N SER A 193 23.12 7.23 13.67
CA SER A 193 23.13 8.25 14.73
C SER A 193 22.25 7.88 15.92
N THR A 194 21.09 7.25 15.69
CA THR A 194 20.21 6.81 16.80
C THR A 194 20.83 5.63 17.55
N GLU A 195 21.41 4.64 16.86
CA GLU A 195 22.12 3.52 17.49
C GLU A 195 23.29 4.04 18.35
N LYS A 196 24.07 5.01 17.85
CA LYS A 196 25.13 5.66 18.63
C LYS A 196 24.60 6.34 19.89
N LEU A 197 23.52 7.12 19.78
CA LEU A 197 22.92 7.83 20.92
C LEU A 197 22.37 6.86 21.98
N ILE A 198 21.79 5.74 21.57
CA ILE A 198 21.36 4.66 22.47
C ILE A 198 22.59 4.05 23.17
N GLY A 199 23.69 3.81 22.45
CA GLY A 199 24.95 3.36 23.03
C GLY A 199 25.50 4.31 24.09
N GLU A 200 25.45 5.62 23.84
CA GLU A 200 25.83 6.65 24.83
C GLU A 200 24.91 6.66 26.06
N PHE A 201 23.60 6.42 25.86
CA PHE A 201 22.64 6.28 26.96
C PHE A 201 22.96 5.05 27.83
N ILE A 202 23.26 3.90 27.21
CA ILE A 202 23.63 2.68 27.93
C ILE A 202 24.95 2.89 28.69
N ALA A 203 25.95 3.53 28.07
CA ALA A 203 27.24 3.82 28.71
C ALA A 203 27.09 4.68 29.99
N LYS A 204 26.11 5.60 30.02
CA LYS A 204 25.81 6.43 31.21
C LYS A 204 24.95 5.72 32.26
N ASN A 205 24.25 4.65 31.88
CA ASN A 205 23.31 3.91 32.71
C ASN A 205 23.68 2.41 32.69
N PRO A 206 24.58 1.95 33.58
CA PRO A 206 25.16 0.59 33.49
C PRO A 206 24.16 -0.58 33.52
N ASN A 207 22.99 -0.40 34.13
CA ASN A 207 21.92 -1.40 34.18
C ASN A 207 20.88 -1.25 33.04
N ALA A 208 21.16 -0.40 32.05
CA ALA A 208 20.28 -0.20 30.91
C ALA A 208 20.46 -1.33 29.87
N LYS A 209 19.34 -1.79 29.32
CA LYS A 209 19.30 -2.71 28.18
C LYS A 209 18.51 -2.09 27.03
N HIS A 210 18.93 -2.36 25.80
CA HIS A 210 18.15 -2.09 24.60
C HIS A 210 17.61 -3.40 24.06
N VAL A 211 16.30 -3.47 23.85
CA VAL A 211 15.59 -4.63 23.33
C VAL A 211 14.84 -4.19 22.07
N VAL A 212 15.01 -4.97 21.00
CA VAL A 212 14.33 -4.74 19.72
C VAL A 212 13.15 -5.71 19.59
N TYR A 213 11.96 -5.16 19.36
CA TYR A 213 10.70 -5.86 19.18
C TYR A 213 10.11 -5.54 17.81
N ASP A 214 10.07 -6.53 16.92
CA ASP A 214 9.39 -6.43 15.65
C ASP A 214 8.03 -7.16 15.74
N ALA A 215 6.94 -6.54 15.30
CA ALA A 215 5.59 -7.10 15.40
C ALA A 215 5.42 -8.39 14.59
N VAL A 216 6.02 -8.43 13.39
CA VAL A 216 6.18 -9.63 12.57
C VAL A 216 7.65 -9.99 12.59
N SER A 217 7.98 -11.11 13.22
CA SER A 217 9.37 -11.47 13.51
C SER A 217 10.04 -12.14 12.31
N SER A 218 11.38 -12.04 12.26
CA SER A 218 12.23 -12.78 11.31
C SER A 218 13.48 -13.31 11.99
N SER A 219 13.40 -13.60 13.30
CA SER A 219 14.57 -13.97 14.11
C SER A 219 15.29 -15.18 13.56
N ASP A 220 14.58 -16.17 13.02
CA ASP A 220 15.20 -17.42 12.58
C ASP A 220 16.13 -17.21 11.39
N ALA A 221 15.76 -16.31 10.47
CA ALA A 221 16.62 -15.92 9.35
C ALA A 221 17.84 -15.12 9.84
N LEU A 222 17.64 -14.23 10.83
CA LEU A 222 18.71 -13.44 11.44
C LEU A 222 19.71 -14.32 12.21
N ASP A 223 19.22 -15.31 12.97
CA ASP A 223 20.03 -16.25 13.75
C ASP A 223 20.84 -17.16 12.83
N ALA A 224 20.24 -17.65 11.74
CA ALA A 224 20.94 -18.43 10.72
C ALA A 224 22.04 -17.61 10.05
N PHE A 225 21.74 -16.38 9.62
CA PHE A 225 22.73 -15.50 8.99
C PHE A 225 23.86 -15.12 9.96
N GLN A 226 23.52 -14.81 11.23
CA GLN A 226 24.51 -14.50 12.26
C GLN A 226 25.44 -15.68 12.55
N THR A 227 24.90 -16.91 12.59
CA THR A 227 25.69 -18.12 12.82
C THR A 227 26.74 -18.34 11.72
N VAL A 228 26.40 -18.00 10.48
CA VAL A 228 27.30 -18.19 9.33
C VAL A 228 28.20 -16.98 9.10
N TYR A 229 27.72 -15.74 9.23
CA TYR A 229 28.44 -14.53 8.80
C TYR A 229 28.81 -13.57 9.93
N GLY A 230 28.38 -13.84 11.17
CA GLY A 230 28.81 -13.10 12.36
C GLY A 230 28.01 -11.85 12.71
N GLU A 231 27.01 -11.45 11.91
CA GLU A 231 26.13 -10.30 12.20
C GLU A 231 24.65 -10.64 12.01
N ARG A 232 23.75 -9.93 12.72
CA ARG A 232 22.30 -10.03 12.51
C ARG A 232 21.89 -9.10 11.37
N ALA A 233 21.74 -9.67 10.19
CA ALA A 233 21.26 -8.97 9.01
C ALA A 233 20.55 -9.94 8.07
N LEU A 234 19.86 -9.40 7.08
CA LEU A 234 19.23 -10.19 6.01
C LEU A 234 20.02 -10.03 4.71
N VAL A 235 19.90 -11.02 3.83
CA VAL A 235 20.50 -10.97 2.49
C VAL A 235 19.59 -10.15 1.58
N ASP A 236 20.16 -9.19 0.85
CA ASP A 236 19.45 -8.42 -0.17
C ASP A 236 19.59 -9.12 -1.53
N TYR A 237 18.62 -9.97 -1.87
CA TYR A 237 18.67 -10.78 -3.09
C TYR A 237 18.44 -9.93 -4.36
N ASP A 238 19.29 -10.11 -5.36
CA ASP A 238 19.16 -9.44 -6.66
C ASP A 238 18.54 -10.37 -7.71
N PHE A 239 17.22 -10.39 -7.77
CA PHE A 239 16.47 -11.25 -8.69
C PHE A 239 16.71 -10.94 -10.18
N SER A 240 17.25 -9.76 -10.52
CA SER A 240 17.58 -9.42 -11.92
C SER A 240 18.74 -10.27 -12.46
N LYS A 241 19.55 -10.85 -11.57
CA LYS A 241 20.70 -11.71 -11.91
C LYS A 241 20.37 -13.20 -11.91
N ALA A 242 19.12 -13.58 -11.63
CA ALA A 242 18.67 -14.96 -11.61
C ALA A 242 17.83 -15.32 -12.83
N SER A 243 18.22 -16.39 -13.52
CA SER A 243 17.45 -17.05 -14.60
C SER A 243 16.45 -18.08 -14.09
N LEU A 244 16.69 -18.65 -12.90
CA LEU A 244 15.77 -19.56 -12.24
C LEU A 244 15.62 -19.17 -10.77
N ILE A 245 14.38 -18.95 -10.37
CA ILE A 245 13.99 -18.65 -9.00
C ILE A 245 13.19 -19.84 -8.48
N VAL A 246 13.66 -20.44 -7.40
CA VAL A 246 12.90 -21.43 -6.63
C VAL A 246 12.54 -20.79 -5.30
N SER A 247 11.25 -20.70 -5.02
CA SER A 247 10.70 -20.10 -3.80
C SER A 247 9.92 -21.15 -3.01
N VAL A 248 10.27 -21.30 -1.73
CA VAL A 248 9.61 -22.24 -0.80
C VAL A 248 9.05 -21.45 0.39
N GLY A 249 7.77 -21.09 0.30
CA GLY A 249 7.06 -20.32 1.33
C GLY A 249 7.51 -18.86 1.44
N ALA A 250 8.28 -18.34 0.48
CA ALA A 250 8.68 -16.93 0.45
C ALA A 250 7.77 -16.15 -0.51
N ASP A 251 7.12 -15.10 0.01
CA ASP A 251 6.40 -14.12 -0.80
C ASP A 251 7.23 -12.84 -0.97
N PHE A 252 8.28 -12.93 -1.79
CA PHE A 252 9.23 -11.83 -2.01
C PHE A 252 8.63 -10.65 -2.81
N LEU A 253 7.47 -10.82 -3.44
CA LEU A 253 6.68 -9.72 -4.04
C LEU A 253 5.68 -9.11 -3.05
N GLY A 254 5.53 -9.70 -1.87
CA GLY A 254 4.80 -9.16 -0.73
C GLY A 254 5.76 -8.55 0.30
N ASP A 255 5.54 -8.87 1.57
CA ASP A 255 6.25 -8.27 2.71
C ASP A 255 7.43 -9.13 3.23
N TRP A 256 7.75 -10.25 2.57
CA TRP A 256 8.85 -11.13 3.02
C TRP A 256 10.17 -10.35 3.11
N GLN A 257 10.76 -10.34 4.31
CA GLN A 257 11.98 -9.59 4.62
C GLN A 257 11.88 -8.10 4.23
N GLY A 258 10.68 -7.51 4.33
CA GLY A 258 10.42 -6.11 3.99
C GLY A 258 10.21 -5.81 2.51
N GLY A 259 10.10 -6.84 1.64
CA GLY A 259 9.79 -6.67 0.23
C GLY A 259 10.83 -5.86 -0.56
N GLY A 260 10.38 -5.17 -1.60
CA GLY A 260 11.23 -4.29 -2.43
C GLY A 260 11.95 -5.01 -3.59
N TYR A 261 11.50 -6.21 -3.94
CA TYR A 261 12.11 -7.03 -4.99
C TYR A 261 11.37 -6.96 -6.35
N ASP A 262 10.29 -6.16 -6.43
CA ASP A 262 9.41 -6.04 -7.60
C ASP A 262 10.19 -5.72 -8.89
N ALA A 263 11.03 -4.69 -8.86
CA ALA A 263 11.76 -4.21 -10.03
C ALA A 263 12.75 -5.26 -10.55
N GLY A 264 13.55 -5.85 -9.64
CA GLY A 264 14.53 -6.87 -9.99
C GLY A 264 13.88 -8.13 -10.55
N TYR A 265 12.75 -8.56 -9.97
CA TYR A 265 11.95 -9.66 -10.50
C TYR A 265 11.41 -9.32 -11.89
N ALA A 266 10.67 -8.21 -12.02
CA ALA A 266 10.01 -7.81 -13.27
C ALA A 266 10.98 -7.61 -14.44
N GLN A 267 12.19 -7.10 -14.19
CA GLN A 267 13.23 -6.96 -15.20
C GLN A 267 13.59 -8.31 -15.85
N GLY A 268 13.65 -9.38 -15.05
CA GLY A 268 13.88 -10.75 -15.54
C GLY A 268 12.67 -11.39 -16.23
N ARG A 269 11.49 -10.77 -16.16
CA ARG A 269 10.23 -11.28 -16.76
C ARG A 269 9.97 -10.76 -18.17
N ILE A 270 10.75 -9.80 -18.66
CA ILE A 270 10.58 -9.26 -20.02
C ILE A 270 11.31 -10.18 -21.01
N PRO A 271 10.63 -10.73 -22.05
CA PRO A 271 11.21 -11.69 -22.99
C PRO A 271 12.15 -11.02 -24.01
N GLN A 272 13.26 -10.45 -23.54
CA GLN A 272 14.27 -9.86 -24.42
C GLN A 272 15.22 -10.94 -24.93
N ASN A 273 15.50 -10.93 -26.23
CA ASN A 273 16.40 -11.89 -26.89
C ASN A 273 16.00 -13.36 -26.64
N GLY A 274 14.70 -13.63 -26.51
CA GLY A 274 14.15 -14.97 -26.28
C GLY A 274 14.47 -15.61 -24.93
N LYS A 275 14.95 -14.83 -23.95
CA LYS A 275 15.23 -15.30 -22.59
C LYS A 275 14.26 -14.67 -21.60
N MET A 276 13.89 -15.44 -20.58
CA MET A 276 13.08 -14.99 -19.45
C MET A 276 13.44 -15.81 -18.21
N SER A 277 13.51 -15.16 -17.06
CA SER A 277 13.66 -15.85 -15.77
C SER A 277 12.45 -16.74 -15.51
N ARG A 278 12.66 -17.96 -15.03
CA ARG A 278 11.59 -18.90 -14.67
C ARG A 278 11.40 -18.93 -13.16
N HIS A 279 10.16 -18.94 -12.70
CA HIS A 279 9.82 -18.96 -11.28
C HIS A 279 8.99 -20.19 -10.88
N PHE A 280 9.52 -20.96 -9.92
CA PHE A 280 8.83 -22.05 -9.22
C PHE A 280 8.43 -21.59 -7.81
N GLN A 281 7.14 -21.58 -7.51
CA GLN A 281 6.60 -21.27 -6.19
C GLN A 281 6.03 -22.54 -5.53
N PHE A 282 6.51 -22.84 -4.33
CA PHE A 282 5.93 -23.84 -3.42
C PHE A 282 5.38 -23.11 -2.20
N GLU A 283 4.06 -23.10 -2.00
CA GLU A 283 3.44 -22.30 -0.93
C GLU A 283 2.09 -22.85 -0.47
N SER A 284 1.68 -22.50 0.76
CA SER A 284 0.38 -22.85 1.32
C SER A 284 -0.71 -21.86 0.89
N ASN A 285 -0.49 -20.57 1.17
CA ASN A 285 -1.39 -19.49 0.80
C ASN A 285 -1.22 -19.13 -0.69
N MET A 286 -2.24 -18.58 -1.34
CA MET A 286 -2.08 -17.92 -2.65
C MET A 286 -1.55 -16.51 -2.44
N THR A 287 -0.33 -16.24 -2.90
CA THR A 287 0.34 -14.93 -2.73
C THR A 287 0.58 -14.23 -4.06
N LEU A 288 1.15 -13.02 -4.03
CA LEU A 288 1.52 -12.28 -5.26
C LEU A 288 2.64 -13.00 -6.02
N SER A 289 3.66 -13.51 -5.30
CA SER A 289 4.73 -14.31 -5.92
C SER A 289 4.18 -15.59 -6.57
N GLY A 290 3.22 -16.28 -5.94
CA GLY A 290 2.54 -17.43 -6.51
C GLY A 290 1.70 -17.10 -7.74
N ALA A 291 0.95 -16.00 -7.71
CA ALA A 291 0.20 -15.51 -8.86
C ALA A 291 1.11 -15.14 -10.06
N ALA A 292 2.31 -14.62 -9.77
CA ALA A 292 3.31 -14.25 -10.78
C ALA A 292 4.20 -15.42 -11.25
N ALA A 293 4.11 -16.59 -10.63
CA ALA A 293 4.96 -17.75 -10.93
C ALA A 293 4.58 -18.43 -12.26
N ASP A 294 5.55 -19.09 -12.89
CA ASP A 294 5.29 -19.96 -14.04
C ASP A 294 4.77 -21.32 -13.60
N ARG A 295 5.22 -21.79 -12.44
CA ARG A 295 4.82 -23.04 -11.82
C ARG A 295 4.53 -22.79 -10.35
N ARG A 296 3.31 -23.10 -9.92
CA ARG A 296 2.89 -22.99 -8.54
C ARG A 296 2.38 -24.34 -8.04
N VAL A 297 2.90 -24.79 -6.91
CA VAL A 297 2.51 -26.04 -6.25
C VAL A 297 1.92 -25.72 -4.87
N PRO A 298 0.60 -25.87 -4.66
CA PRO A 298 -0.02 -25.75 -3.35
C PRO A 298 0.49 -26.84 -2.41
N MET A 299 1.13 -26.45 -1.32
CA MET A 299 1.86 -27.37 -0.44
C MET A 299 1.80 -26.88 1.01
N THR A 300 1.45 -27.76 1.95
CA THR A 300 1.47 -27.47 3.40
C THR A 300 2.89 -27.16 3.90
N VAL A 301 3.02 -26.53 5.08
CA VAL A 301 4.35 -26.10 5.56
C VAL A 301 5.23 -27.29 5.90
N ASP A 302 4.66 -28.37 6.46
CA ASP A 302 5.41 -29.60 6.71
C ASP A 302 5.96 -30.23 5.42
N ASN A 303 5.18 -30.23 4.34
CA ASN A 303 5.63 -30.71 3.04
C ASN A 303 6.69 -29.77 2.44
N GLN A 304 6.61 -28.46 2.67
CA GLN A 304 7.63 -27.49 2.23
C GLN A 304 8.98 -27.76 2.91
N LYS A 305 9.01 -28.11 4.20
CA LYS A 305 10.23 -28.51 4.92
C LYS A 305 10.88 -29.74 4.28
N GLN A 306 10.08 -30.75 3.95
CA GLN A 306 10.54 -31.94 3.25
C GLN A 306 11.03 -31.62 1.82
N ALA A 307 10.32 -30.76 1.08
CA ALA A 307 10.72 -30.29 -0.25
C ALA A 307 12.08 -29.58 -0.22
N LEU A 308 12.34 -28.73 0.77
CA LEU A 308 13.61 -28.05 0.94
C LEU A 308 14.79 -29.03 1.13
N VAL A 309 14.61 -30.07 1.94
CA VAL A 309 15.63 -31.12 2.12
C VAL A 309 15.86 -31.90 0.82
N GLN A 310 14.80 -32.16 0.04
CA GLN A 310 14.94 -32.82 -1.25
C GLN A 310 15.70 -31.96 -2.27
N ILE A 311 15.49 -30.64 -2.26
CA ILE A 311 16.27 -29.69 -3.08
C ILE A 311 17.74 -29.71 -2.64
N TYR A 312 18.01 -29.65 -1.33
CA TYR A 312 19.35 -29.74 -0.76
C TYR A 312 20.09 -31.01 -1.21
N ASN A 313 19.44 -32.18 -1.10
CA ASN A 313 20.01 -33.46 -1.53
C ASN A 313 20.49 -33.43 -3.00
N ILE A 314 19.72 -32.81 -3.89
CA ILE A 314 20.02 -32.77 -5.32
C ILE A 314 21.14 -31.77 -5.63
N VAL A 315 21.03 -30.55 -5.11
CA VAL A 315 21.98 -29.46 -5.41
C VAL A 315 23.34 -29.73 -4.78
N VAL A 316 23.37 -30.06 -3.49
CA VAL A 316 24.60 -30.25 -2.70
C VAL A 316 25.15 -31.68 -2.80
N GLY A 317 24.35 -32.66 -3.24
CA GLY A 317 24.79 -34.04 -3.40
C GLY A 317 24.75 -34.85 -2.10
N ALA A 318 23.72 -34.64 -1.28
CA ALA A 318 23.50 -35.36 -0.02
C ALA A 318 22.45 -36.48 -0.16
N SER A 319 22.37 -37.35 0.86
CA SER A 319 21.42 -38.47 0.91
C SER A 319 20.67 -38.51 2.26
N ILE A 320 19.89 -37.46 2.52
CA ILE A 320 19.01 -37.40 3.70
C ILE A 320 17.64 -37.99 3.33
N PRO A 321 17.08 -38.92 4.12
CA PRO A 321 15.73 -39.45 3.88
C PRO A 321 14.67 -38.34 3.90
N VAL A 322 13.76 -38.36 2.93
CA VAL A 322 12.68 -37.36 2.77
C VAL A 322 11.35 -38.08 2.58
N VAL A 323 10.28 -37.56 3.19
CA VAL A 323 8.92 -38.08 3.06
C VAL A 323 8.07 -37.08 2.25
N LEU A 324 7.88 -37.37 0.96
CA LEU A 324 7.04 -36.59 0.04
C LEU A 324 6.19 -37.54 -0.81
N THR A 325 4.96 -37.13 -1.11
CA THR A 325 4.08 -37.86 -2.04
C THR A 325 4.66 -37.87 -3.46
N GLY A 326 4.24 -38.83 -4.29
CA GLY A 326 4.75 -38.97 -5.67
C GLY A 326 4.56 -37.71 -6.52
N ALA A 327 3.41 -37.04 -6.40
CA ALA A 327 3.09 -35.82 -7.14
C ALA A 327 4.00 -34.64 -6.73
N TYR A 328 4.15 -34.39 -5.43
CA TYR A 328 5.05 -33.33 -4.95
C TYR A 328 6.50 -33.61 -5.28
N LYS A 329 6.95 -34.86 -5.08
CA LYS A 329 8.34 -35.26 -5.36
C LYS A 329 8.69 -35.03 -6.83
N ALA A 330 7.78 -35.31 -7.77
CA ALA A 330 8.03 -35.09 -9.19
C ALA A 330 8.35 -33.63 -9.51
N GLU A 331 7.54 -32.68 -9.03
CA GLU A 331 7.76 -31.25 -9.29
C GLU A 331 8.97 -30.68 -8.53
N VAL A 332 9.19 -31.11 -7.28
CA VAL A 332 10.36 -30.69 -6.48
C VAL A 332 11.67 -31.17 -7.12
N VAL A 333 11.71 -32.42 -7.60
CA VAL A 333 12.89 -32.97 -8.27
C VAL A 333 13.18 -32.20 -9.57
N LYS A 334 12.14 -31.90 -10.38
CA LYS A 334 12.30 -31.08 -11.59
C LYS A 334 12.89 -29.70 -11.28
N ALA A 335 12.32 -28.99 -10.31
CA ALA A 335 12.79 -27.67 -9.91
C ALA A 335 14.24 -27.72 -9.40
N ALA A 336 14.58 -28.70 -8.54
CA ALA A 336 15.92 -28.85 -7.98
C ALA A 336 16.97 -29.20 -9.04
N GLN A 337 16.64 -30.05 -10.02
CA GLN A 337 17.53 -30.39 -11.12
C GLN A 337 17.80 -29.18 -12.03
N GLN A 338 16.75 -28.42 -12.36
CA GLN A 338 16.90 -27.17 -13.13
C GLN A 338 17.71 -26.14 -12.35
N LEU A 339 17.52 -26.04 -11.03
CA LEU A 339 18.27 -25.14 -10.17
C LEU A 339 19.76 -25.48 -10.14
N LYS A 340 20.08 -26.77 -9.99
CA LYS A 340 21.46 -27.25 -10.09
C LYS A 340 22.08 -26.94 -11.45
N ALA A 341 21.32 -27.12 -12.54
CA ALA A 341 21.79 -26.86 -13.89
C ALA A 341 22.01 -25.37 -14.17
N ALA A 342 21.22 -24.48 -13.55
CA ALA A 342 21.37 -23.03 -13.69
C ALA A 342 22.64 -22.47 -13.01
N GLY A 343 23.25 -23.21 -12.07
CA GLY A 343 24.49 -22.81 -11.40
C GLY A 343 24.39 -21.41 -10.78
N SER A 344 25.33 -20.52 -11.12
CA SER A 344 25.39 -19.14 -10.61
C SER A 344 24.21 -18.26 -11.02
N LYS A 345 23.39 -18.71 -11.99
CA LYS A 345 22.17 -18.02 -12.44
C LYS A 345 20.90 -18.58 -11.79
N GLY A 346 21.01 -19.49 -10.83
CA GLY A 346 19.90 -19.98 -10.02
C GLY A 346 19.91 -19.35 -8.62
N VAL A 347 18.73 -19.16 -8.02
CA VAL A 347 18.60 -18.71 -6.63
C VAL A 347 17.47 -19.47 -5.92
N LEU A 348 17.72 -19.83 -4.66
CA LEU A 348 16.72 -20.39 -3.76
C LEU A 348 16.37 -19.37 -2.68
N VAL A 349 15.09 -19.15 -2.44
CA VAL A 349 14.58 -18.37 -1.30
C VAL A 349 13.55 -19.19 -0.52
N SER A 350 13.49 -18.99 0.80
CA SER A 350 12.49 -19.65 1.64
C SER A 350 12.02 -18.79 2.80
N GLY A 351 10.71 -18.85 3.07
CA GLY A 351 10.05 -18.21 4.21
C GLY A 351 9.77 -19.14 5.38
N ILE A 352 10.38 -20.34 5.42
CA ILE A 352 10.18 -21.28 6.53
C ILE A 352 10.78 -20.71 7.82
N GLU A 353 9.96 -20.60 8.87
CA GLU A 353 10.34 -20.19 10.22
C GLU A 353 10.99 -21.36 10.98
N ASP A 354 12.23 -21.67 10.58
CA ASP A 354 13.12 -22.63 11.24
C ASP A 354 14.58 -22.27 10.91
N VAL A 355 15.40 -22.02 11.94
CA VAL A 355 16.82 -21.69 11.78
C VAL A 355 17.55 -22.72 10.91
N ASN A 356 17.22 -24.01 11.06
CA ASN A 356 17.87 -25.07 10.27
C ASN A 356 17.48 -24.99 8.80
N ALA A 357 16.21 -24.65 8.48
CA ALA A 357 15.77 -24.45 7.10
C ALA A 357 16.50 -23.26 6.46
N GLN A 358 16.64 -22.16 7.20
CA GLN A 358 17.37 -20.98 6.72
C GLN A 358 18.87 -21.27 6.51
N LEU A 359 19.50 -22.09 7.37
CA LEU A 359 20.87 -22.58 7.16
C LEU A 359 21.00 -23.41 5.86
N LEU A 360 19.98 -24.20 5.49
CA LEU A 360 20.00 -24.92 4.20
C LEU A 360 19.91 -23.98 3.01
N VAL A 361 19.11 -22.91 3.08
CA VAL A 361 19.03 -21.90 2.02
C VAL A 361 20.40 -21.25 1.80
N LEU A 362 21.09 -20.87 2.88
CA LEU A 362 22.46 -20.35 2.80
C LEU A 362 23.41 -21.37 2.17
N ALA A 363 23.36 -22.63 2.59
CA ALA A 363 24.21 -23.70 2.04
C ALA A 363 23.97 -23.92 0.54
N ILE A 364 22.71 -23.92 0.10
CA ILE A 364 22.34 -24.13 -1.31
C ILE A 364 22.79 -22.95 -2.17
N ASN A 365 22.52 -21.71 -1.74
CA ASN A 365 22.94 -20.52 -2.51
C ASN A 365 24.47 -20.38 -2.58
N GLN A 366 25.19 -20.78 -1.53
CA GLN A 366 26.65 -20.91 -1.56
C GLN A 366 27.11 -21.98 -2.55
N ALA A 367 26.49 -23.17 -2.54
CA ALA A 367 26.82 -24.25 -3.46
C ALA A 367 26.54 -23.90 -4.94
N LEU A 368 25.51 -23.10 -5.20
CA LEU A 368 25.21 -22.55 -6.53
C LEU A 368 26.17 -21.45 -6.95
N ALA A 369 26.87 -20.81 -6.01
CA ALA A 369 27.59 -19.55 -6.22
C ALA A 369 26.71 -18.50 -6.93
N SER A 370 25.46 -18.35 -6.45
CA SER A 370 24.45 -17.50 -7.08
C SER A 370 24.88 -16.04 -7.13
N GLU A 371 24.81 -15.41 -8.30
CA GLU A 371 25.08 -13.97 -8.47
C GLU A 371 24.01 -13.09 -7.80
N ALA A 372 22.82 -13.65 -7.57
CA ALA A 372 21.73 -12.99 -6.85
C ALA A 372 21.95 -12.98 -5.33
N PHE A 373 22.90 -13.76 -4.81
CA PHE A 373 23.22 -13.88 -3.39
C PHE A 373 24.52 -13.13 -3.07
N SER A 374 24.44 -12.07 -2.26
CA SER A 374 25.61 -11.28 -1.86
C SER A 374 25.53 -10.82 -0.40
N THR A 375 26.69 -10.82 0.26
CA THR A 375 26.86 -10.32 1.63
C THR A 375 27.59 -8.98 1.68
N ALA A 376 27.87 -8.34 0.53
CA ALA A 376 28.52 -7.04 0.51
C ALA A 376 27.60 -5.93 1.03
N GLY A 377 26.30 -5.96 0.69
CA GLY A 377 25.30 -4.97 1.11
C GLY A 377 24.15 -5.58 1.90
N THR A 378 24.44 -6.17 3.06
CA THR A 378 23.42 -6.80 3.91
C THR A 378 22.34 -5.82 4.34
N ARG A 379 21.10 -6.28 4.41
CA ARG A 379 19.92 -5.47 4.77
C ARG A 379 19.81 -5.32 6.29
N GLN A 380 19.65 -4.08 6.75
CA GLN A 380 19.71 -3.70 8.17
C GLN A 380 18.32 -3.43 8.80
N ILE A 381 17.24 -3.69 8.05
CA ILE A 381 15.87 -3.29 8.39
C ILE A 381 15.16 -4.17 9.44
N ARG A 382 15.74 -5.31 9.81
CA ARG A 382 15.21 -6.23 10.82
C ARG A 382 16.38 -6.71 11.67
N LYS A 383 16.29 -6.49 12.99
CA LYS A 383 17.32 -6.90 13.96
C LYS A 383 16.73 -7.49 15.24
N GLY A 384 15.41 -7.65 15.33
CA GLY A 384 14.71 -8.19 16.51
C GLY A 384 15.13 -9.60 16.93
N SER A 385 14.80 -9.96 18.17
CA SER A 385 15.04 -11.30 18.73
C SER A 385 13.89 -11.74 19.63
N ASN A 386 13.22 -12.82 19.23
CA ASN A 386 12.08 -13.39 19.95
C ASN A 386 12.47 -13.83 21.37
N THR A 387 13.65 -14.43 21.52
CA THR A 387 14.20 -14.86 22.82
C THR A 387 14.43 -13.70 23.77
N VAL A 388 14.98 -12.58 23.28
CA VAL A 388 15.26 -11.39 24.11
C VAL A 388 13.96 -10.73 24.55
N VAL A 389 12.95 -10.64 23.66
CA VAL A 389 11.63 -10.10 23.99
C VAL A 389 10.92 -10.97 25.04
N ALA A 390 10.94 -12.30 24.87
CA ALA A 390 10.36 -13.21 25.86
C ALA A 390 11.03 -13.08 27.24
N GLN A 391 12.36 -12.91 27.26
CA GLN A 391 13.10 -12.67 28.49
C GLN A 391 12.73 -11.33 29.14
N LEU A 392 12.51 -10.27 28.36
CA LEU A 392 12.02 -8.99 28.87
C LEU A 392 10.67 -9.13 29.57
N VAL A 393 9.70 -9.81 28.95
CA VAL A 393 8.37 -10.05 29.56
C VAL A 393 8.51 -10.81 30.89
N LYS A 394 9.42 -11.79 30.95
CA LYS A 394 9.72 -12.54 32.18
C LYS A 394 10.34 -11.64 33.26
N ASP A 395 11.32 -10.81 32.91
CA ASP A 395 12.00 -9.88 33.83
C ASP A 395 11.03 -8.81 34.37
N MET A 396 10.11 -8.31 33.54
CA MET A 396 9.03 -7.41 33.96
C MET A 396 8.12 -8.08 34.97
N ASN A 397 7.69 -9.33 34.71
CA ASN A 397 6.83 -10.07 35.61
C ASN A 397 7.52 -10.46 36.94
N ALA A 398 8.84 -10.62 36.93
CA ALA A 398 9.65 -10.82 38.14
C ALA A 398 9.86 -9.52 38.94
N GLY A 399 9.43 -8.36 38.44
CA GLY A 399 9.60 -7.06 39.12
C GLY A 399 11.03 -6.50 39.05
N SER A 400 11.86 -7.00 38.14
CA SER A 400 13.26 -6.58 38.00
C SER A 400 13.44 -5.30 37.19
N VAL A 401 12.44 -4.93 36.38
CA VAL A 401 12.44 -3.75 35.50
C VAL A 401 11.86 -2.54 36.23
N HIS A 402 12.66 -1.49 36.36
CA HIS A 402 12.28 -0.25 37.05
C HIS A 402 11.63 0.76 36.11
N THR A 403 12.35 1.13 35.04
CA THR A 403 11.94 2.13 34.06
C THR A 403 11.94 1.48 32.68
N LEU A 404 10.81 1.55 31.98
CA LEU A 404 10.64 1.04 30.62
C LEU A 404 10.28 2.21 29.70
N ILE A 405 11.14 2.51 28.73
CA ILE A 405 10.89 3.54 27.71
C ILE A 405 10.69 2.85 26.37
N MET A 406 9.55 3.06 25.75
CA MET A 406 9.10 2.39 24.54
C MET A 406 8.93 3.40 23.42
N SER A 407 9.42 3.12 22.21
CA SER A 407 9.23 3.99 21.04
C SER A 407 8.95 3.17 19.79
N GLY A 408 7.85 3.50 19.10
CA GLY A 408 7.47 2.83 17.85
C GLY A 408 7.03 1.36 18.03
N VAL A 409 6.54 1.00 19.23
CA VAL A 409 6.11 -0.36 19.55
C VAL A 409 4.73 -0.36 20.21
N ASN A 410 3.90 -1.36 19.90
CA ASN A 410 2.61 -1.56 20.54
C ASN A 410 2.41 -3.05 20.95
N PRO A 411 3.13 -3.54 21.98
CA PRO A 411 3.07 -4.95 22.38
C PRO A 411 1.71 -5.37 22.93
N VAL A 412 0.92 -4.45 23.51
CA VAL A 412 -0.42 -4.78 24.05
C VAL A 412 -1.35 -5.30 22.94
N TYR A 413 -1.20 -4.77 21.73
CA TYR A 413 -1.96 -5.20 20.56
C TYR A 413 -1.30 -6.37 19.79
N THR A 414 0.02 -6.29 19.57
CA THR A 414 0.74 -7.18 18.63
C THR A 414 1.33 -8.45 19.28
N LEU A 415 1.55 -8.47 20.60
CA LEU A 415 2.16 -9.62 21.26
C LEU A 415 1.09 -10.68 21.58
N ALA A 416 1.30 -11.93 21.18
CA ALA A 416 0.33 -13.00 21.40
C ALA A 416 0.03 -13.28 22.88
N ASN A 417 1.02 -13.09 23.77
CA ASN A 417 0.86 -13.16 25.23
C ASN A 417 0.78 -11.77 25.88
N SER A 418 0.12 -10.81 25.21
CA SER A 418 -0.03 -9.43 25.68
C SER A 418 -0.59 -9.30 27.11
N ALA A 419 -1.47 -10.21 27.55
CA ALA A 419 -1.95 -10.23 28.94
C ALA A 419 -0.80 -10.30 29.96
N SER A 420 0.20 -11.14 29.70
CA SER A 420 1.40 -11.24 30.55
C SER A 420 2.28 -10.00 30.46
N PHE A 421 2.37 -9.36 29.29
CA PHE A 421 3.05 -8.08 29.15
C PHE A 421 2.37 -6.98 29.95
N VAL A 422 1.03 -6.90 29.91
CA VAL A 422 0.23 -5.95 30.70
C VAL A 422 0.44 -6.16 32.20
N ASP A 423 0.44 -7.41 32.67
CA ASP A 423 0.71 -7.72 34.08
C ASP A 423 2.15 -7.40 34.49
N GLY A 424 3.12 -7.57 33.59
CA GLY A 424 4.48 -7.09 33.77
C GLY A 424 4.55 -5.56 33.83
N LEU A 425 3.82 -4.87 32.95
CA LEU A 425 3.80 -3.40 32.87
C LEU A 425 3.30 -2.77 34.16
N LYS A 426 2.29 -3.36 34.81
CA LYS A 426 1.78 -2.93 36.13
C LYS A 426 2.83 -2.99 37.25
N LYS A 427 3.88 -3.81 37.10
CA LYS A 427 4.97 -3.95 38.07
C LYS A 427 6.14 -3.00 37.80
N VAL A 428 6.21 -2.41 36.61
CA VAL A 428 7.21 -1.41 36.25
C VAL A 428 6.81 -0.08 36.91
N LYS A 429 7.78 0.65 37.50
CA LYS A 429 7.48 1.90 38.22
C LYS A 429 7.24 3.09 37.30
N THR A 430 7.92 3.15 36.17
CA THR A 430 7.76 4.24 35.20
C THR A 430 7.81 3.66 33.80
N SER A 431 6.64 3.62 33.15
CA SER A 431 6.50 3.24 31.76
C SER A 431 6.28 4.50 30.90
N VAL A 432 7.02 4.62 29.80
CA VAL A 432 6.93 5.73 28.85
C VAL A 432 6.69 5.14 27.47
N ALA A 433 5.68 5.62 26.74
CA ALA A 433 5.39 5.18 25.38
C ALA A 433 5.39 6.38 24.42
N PHE A 434 6.30 6.38 23.45
CA PHE A 434 6.32 7.31 22.34
C PHE A 434 5.47 6.75 21.20
N SER A 435 4.38 7.43 20.87
CA SER A 435 3.44 7.02 19.81
C SER A 435 2.80 8.23 19.14
N LEU A 436 2.31 8.04 17.91
CA LEU A 436 1.51 9.05 17.22
C LEU A 436 0.10 9.15 17.80
N LYS A 437 -0.39 8.10 18.46
CA LYS A 437 -1.77 7.96 18.97
C LYS A 437 -1.75 7.44 20.40
N GLU A 438 -2.85 7.67 21.12
CA GLU A 438 -3.09 7.02 22.42
C GLU A 438 -3.58 5.57 22.20
N ASP A 439 -2.68 4.75 21.65
CA ASP A 439 -2.95 3.34 21.33
C ASP A 439 -3.09 2.43 22.57
N GLU A 440 -3.26 1.13 22.35
CA GLU A 440 -3.45 0.12 23.39
C GLU A 440 -2.31 0.08 24.41
N THR A 441 -1.07 0.42 24.01
CA THR A 441 0.07 0.49 24.94
C THR A 441 0.16 1.86 25.61
N ALA A 442 -0.02 2.95 24.85
CA ALA A 442 0.03 4.31 25.37
C ALA A 442 -1.11 4.62 26.36
N SER A 443 -2.26 3.96 26.25
CA SER A 443 -3.40 4.15 27.16
C SER A 443 -3.20 3.55 28.56
N ILE A 444 -2.27 2.62 28.74
CA ILE A 444 -2.03 1.93 30.02
C ILE A 444 -0.63 2.22 30.62
N THR A 445 0.11 3.14 30.01
CA THR A 445 1.46 3.52 30.44
C THR A 445 1.43 4.69 31.43
N THR A 446 2.56 4.97 32.10
CA THR A 446 2.66 6.13 33.02
C THR A 446 2.75 7.45 32.24
N ILE A 447 3.51 7.48 31.15
CA ILE A 447 3.68 8.66 30.28
C ILE A 447 3.37 8.29 28.83
N ALA A 448 2.33 8.89 28.26
CA ALA A 448 2.07 8.86 26.82
C ALA A 448 2.74 10.09 26.18
N ALA A 449 3.80 9.85 25.42
CA ALA A 449 4.63 10.87 24.80
C ALA A 449 4.26 10.99 23.30
N PRO A 450 3.77 12.14 22.82
CA PRO A 450 3.40 12.31 21.43
C PRO A 450 4.66 12.39 20.56
N ALA A 451 4.83 11.38 19.72
CA ALA A 451 5.90 11.31 18.75
C ALA A 451 5.57 12.21 17.53
N PRO A 452 6.58 12.82 16.89
CA PRO A 452 6.40 13.44 15.59
C PRO A 452 6.19 12.38 14.52
N HIS A 453 5.44 12.72 13.48
CA HIS A 453 5.42 11.95 12.24
C HIS A 453 6.76 12.15 11.52
N TYR A 454 7.19 11.21 10.66
CA TYR A 454 8.53 11.29 10.05
C TYR A 454 8.76 12.59 9.24
N LEU A 455 7.69 13.15 8.64
CA LEU A 455 7.70 14.45 7.93
C LEU A 455 7.83 15.68 8.85
N GLU A 456 7.82 15.51 10.17
CA GLU A 456 8.01 16.54 11.19
C GLU A 456 9.34 16.35 11.96
N SER A 457 10.12 15.32 11.62
CA SER A 457 11.32 14.92 12.34
C SER A 457 12.58 14.90 11.47
N TRP A 458 13.73 15.09 12.10
CA TRP A 458 15.04 14.87 11.51
C TRP A 458 15.55 13.47 11.82
N GLY A 459 16.19 12.83 10.85
CA GLY A 459 16.78 11.50 11.04
C GLY A 459 17.80 11.12 9.98
N ASP A 460 18.40 9.96 10.18
CA ASP A 460 19.23 9.25 9.22
C ASP A 460 18.80 7.77 9.14
N VAL A 461 18.92 7.17 7.97
CA VAL A 461 18.54 5.76 7.74
C VAL A 461 19.63 5.05 6.93
N GLU A 462 19.94 3.81 7.31
CA GLU A 462 20.81 2.89 6.58
C GLU A 462 20.01 1.60 6.30
N ILE A 463 19.35 1.53 5.14
CA ILE A 463 18.51 0.38 4.76
C ILE A 463 19.37 -0.85 4.45
N THR A 464 20.43 -0.66 3.67
CA THR A 464 21.44 -1.69 3.39
C THR A 464 22.82 -1.18 3.78
N LYS A 465 23.71 -2.11 4.11
CA LYS A 465 25.07 -1.77 4.51
C LYS A 465 25.80 -1.04 3.37
N GLY A 466 26.28 0.17 3.65
CA GLY A 466 26.98 1.02 2.66
C GLY A 466 26.09 2.00 1.89
N THR A 467 24.82 2.17 2.29
CA THR A 467 23.99 3.32 1.90
C THR A 467 23.59 4.12 3.13
N TYR A 468 23.66 5.44 3.02
CA TYR A 468 23.28 6.37 4.07
C TYR A 468 22.31 7.40 3.50
N SER A 469 21.19 7.60 4.16
CA SER A 469 20.17 8.55 3.72
C SER A 469 19.73 9.47 4.85
N LEU A 470 19.27 10.67 4.51
CA LEU A 470 18.80 11.66 5.47
C LEU A 470 17.29 11.80 5.39
N THR A 471 16.65 11.84 6.55
CA THR A 471 15.22 12.14 6.70
C THR A 471 15.07 13.61 7.02
N GLN A 472 14.51 14.36 6.07
CA GLN A 472 14.20 15.78 6.22
C GLN A 472 12.74 15.96 6.66
N PRO A 473 12.48 16.82 7.66
CA PRO A 473 11.13 17.28 7.92
C PRO A 473 10.69 18.23 6.81
N THR A 474 9.45 18.08 6.34
CA THR A 474 8.86 18.89 5.27
C THR A 474 7.79 19.84 5.80
N ILE A 475 7.44 19.72 7.07
CA ILE A 475 6.54 20.62 7.79
C ILE A 475 7.04 20.80 9.21
N ARG A 476 6.77 21.97 9.81
CA ARG A 476 6.98 22.16 11.25
C ARG A 476 5.99 21.30 12.03
N PRO A 477 6.32 20.86 13.26
CA PRO A 477 5.41 20.03 14.06
C PRO A 477 4.02 20.65 14.18
N ILE A 478 2.99 19.88 13.81
CA ILE A 478 1.58 20.30 13.88
C ILE A 478 1.12 20.33 15.34
N PHE A 479 1.57 19.35 16.13
CA PHE A 479 1.23 19.18 17.54
C PHE A 479 2.45 19.36 18.45
N ASN A 480 2.22 19.40 19.77
CA ASN A 480 3.26 19.55 20.79
C ASN A 480 4.03 18.24 21.00
N THR A 481 4.76 17.83 19.95
CA THR A 481 5.53 16.58 19.88
C THR A 481 7.00 16.81 20.27
N LYS A 482 7.70 15.72 20.61
CA LYS A 482 9.16 15.73 20.82
C LYS A 482 9.74 14.42 20.31
N GLN A 483 10.89 14.48 19.63
CA GLN A 483 11.55 13.28 19.13
C GLN A 483 12.07 12.44 20.30
N PHE A 484 12.03 11.11 20.14
CA PHE A 484 12.62 10.17 21.09
C PHE A 484 14.10 10.49 21.36
N GLN A 485 14.85 10.82 20.31
CA GLN A 485 16.26 11.17 20.36
C GLN A 485 16.52 12.47 21.12
N ASP A 486 15.67 13.49 20.97
CA ASP A 486 15.78 14.73 21.77
C ASP A 486 15.56 14.46 23.26
N VAL A 487 14.68 13.52 23.60
CA VAL A 487 14.52 13.07 24.99
C VAL A 487 15.79 12.36 25.46
N LEU A 488 16.35 11.42 24.69
CA LEU A 488 17.61 10.76 25.05
C LEU A 488 18.78 11.74 25.23
N LEU A 489 18.90 12.76 24.38
CA LEU A 489 19.91 13.83 24.53
C LEU A 489 19.75 14.57 25.87
N SER A 490 18.51 14.96 26.21
CA SER A 490 18.18 15.62 27.49
C SER A 490 18.50 14.73 28.69
N LEU A 491 18.24 13.41 28.60
CA LEU A 491 18.56 12.44 29.64
C LEU A 491 20.08 12.21 29.77
N ASN A 492 20.80 12.25 28.65
CA ASN A 492 22.25 12.15 28.62
C ASN A 492 22.95 13.47 29.05
N GLY A 493 22.23 14.58 29.18
CA GLY A 493 22.81 15.89 29.48
C GLY A 493 23.60 16.48 28.31
N VAL A 494 23.24 16.10 27.07
CA VAL A 494 23.80 16.68 25.85
C VAL A 494 22.95 17.89 25.45
N ALA A 495 23.57 19.04 25.25
CA ALA A 495 22.88 20.26 24.83
C ALA A 495 22.62 20.28 23.31
N GLY A 496 21.61 21.03 22.89
CA GLY A 496 21.21 21.16 21.48
C GLY A 496 20.06 20.22 21.08
N THR A 497 19.85 20.09 19.77
CA THR A 497 18.80 19.26 19.18
C THR A 497 19.38 18.02 18.51
N PHE A 498 18.53 17.04 18.18
CA PHE A 498 18.95 15.88 17.40
C PHE A 498 19.43 16.27 15.99
N TYR A 499 18.93 17.36 15.40
CA TYR A 499 19.49 17.92 14.17
C TYR A 499 20.96 18.34 14.33
N ASP A 500 21.31 18.98 15.45
CA ASP A 500 22.70 19.34 15.75
C ASP A 500 23.57 18.10 15.94
N TYR A 501 23.04 17.10 16.64
CA TYR A 501 23.69 15.79 16.81
C TYR A 501 23.92 15.09 15.46
N LEU A 502 22.92 15.05 14.58
CA LEU A 502 23.04 14.48 13.23
C LEU A 502 24.13 15.16 12.41
N LYS A 503 24.16 16.50 12.37
CA LYS A 503 25.21 17.24 11.64
C LYS A 503 26.61 16.86 12.12
N VAL A 504 26.82 16.80 13.43
CA VAL A 504 28.14 16.44 14.00
C VAL A 504 28.53 15.01 13.65
N ASN A 505 27.58 14.07 13.71
CA ASN A 505 27.85 12.66 13.44
C ASN A 505 27.90 12.30 11.95
N SER A 506 27.28 13.12 11.10
CA SER A 506 27.28 12.92 9.65
C SER A 506 28.69 12.92 9.07
N ALA A 507 29.64 13.67 9.65
CA ALA A 507 31.03 13.70 9.18
C ALA A 507 31.74 12.34 9.24
N ALA A 508 31.31 11.44 10.13
CA ALA A 508 31.88 10.09 10.25
C ALA A 508 31.37 9.13 9.17
N VAL A 509 30.18 9.39 8.59
CA VAL A 509 29.52 8.49 7.64
C VAL A 509 29.52 9.07 6.22
N ALA A 510 29.29 10.38 6.08
CA ALA A 510 29.23 11.10 4.82
C ALA A 510 30.61 11.53 4.29
N VAL A 511 31.59 10.62 4.34
CA VAL A 511 32.97 10.90 3.91
C VAL A 511 32.99 11.26 2.41
N GLY A 512 33.55 12.42 2.08
CA GLY A 512 33.68 12.89 0.69
C GLY A 512 32.48 13.65 0.12
N SER A 513 31.43 13.89 0.92
CA SER A 513 30.29 14.74 0.53
C SER A 513 29.99 15.79 1.60
N SER A 514 29.29 16.86 1.23
CA SER A 514 28.82 17.87 2.19
C SER A 514 27.42 17.54 2.68
N TRP A 515 27.09 17.96 3.91
CA TRP A 515 25.73 17.83 4.48
C TRP A 515 24.65 18.33 3.52
N ASN A 516 24.84 19.49 2.91
CA ASN A 516 23.86 20.08 1.98
C ASN A 516 23.69 19.24 0.71
N LYS A 517 24.75 18.62 0.19
CA LYS A 517 24.66 17.78 -1.01
C LYS A 517 23.90 16.48 -0.70
N VAL A 518 24.18 15.85 0.44
CA VAL A 518 23.45 14.65 0.89
C VAL A 518 22.00 14.98 1.22
N LEU A 519 21.71 16.13 1.84
CA LEU A 519 20.33 16.57 2.06
C LEU A 519 19.58 16.80 0.74
N HIS A 520 20.21 17.49 -0.22
CA HIS A 520 19.59 17.75 -1.51
C HIS A 520 19.26 16.46 -2.27
N ASP A 521 20.21 15.51 -2.32
CA ASP A 521 20.05 14.26 -3.06
C ASP A 521 19.26 13.20 -2.27
N GLY A 522 19.20 13.34 -0.94
CA GLY A 522 18.57 12.43 0.01
C GLY A 522 19.40 11.20 0.39
N VAL A 523 20.32 10.78 -0.49
CA VAL A 523 21.08 9.52 -0.37
C VAL A 523 22.57 9.72 -0.62
N LEU A 524 23.37 8.83 -0.03
CA LEU A 524 24.81 8.69 -0.24
C LEU A 524 25.17 7.21 -0.25
N VAL A 525 26.06 6.81 -1.17
CA VAL A 525 26.61 5.46 -1.24
C VAL A 525 28.07 5.51 -0.79
N VAL A 526 28.41 4.78 0.27
CA VAL A 526 29.73 4.80 0.91
C VAL A 526 30.56 3.56 0.54
N GLY A 527 29.91 2.54 -0.04
CA GLY A 527 30.53 1.26 -0.39
C GLY A 527 30.59 0.30 0.80
N SER A 528 30.66 -1.00 0.53
CA SER A 528 30.63 -2.05 1.55
C SER A 528 31.35 -3.31 1.09
N THR A 529 31.79 -4.14 2.05
CA THR A 529 32.62 -5.33 1.80
C THR A 529 31.86 -6.60 2.12
N ALA A 530 32.11 -7.65 1.34
CA ALA A 530 31.48 -8.95 1.55
C ALA A 530 31.93 -9.58 2.88
N LEU A 531 30.98 -10.17 3.60
CA LEU A 531 31.26 -10.94 4.80
C LEU A 531 31.82 -12.31 4.45
N THR A 532 32.74 -12.78 5.29
CA THR A 532 33.30 -14.14 5.17
C THR A 532 32.39 -15.13 5.88
N ALA A 533 32.08 -16.26 5.23
CA ALA A 533 31.31 -17.33 5.85
C ALA A 533 32.17 -18.16 6.82
N GLY A 534 31.65 -18.40 8.01
CA GLY A 534 32.13 -19.38 8.98
C GLY A 534 31.65 -20.79 8.65
N ALA A 535 32.31 -21.79 9.22
CA ALA A 535 31.94 -23.20 9.04
C ALA A 535 30.69 -23.55 9.87
N PHE A 536 29.75 -24.28 9.27
CA PHE A 536 28.58 -24.85 9.94
C PHE A 536 28.21 -26.23 9.36
N ASP A 537 27.55 -27.07 10.16
CA ASP A 537 27.14 -28.41 9.75
C ASP A 537 25.77 -28.40 9.05
N SER A 538 25.78 -28.19 7.74
CA SER A 538 24.56 -28.20 6.91
C SER A 538 23.88 -29.58 6.86
N ALA A 539 24.61 -30.68 7.07
CA ALA A 539 24.03 -32.02 7.07
C ALA A 539 23.23 -32.29 8.36
N SER A 540 23.72 -31.80 9.51
CA SER A 540 22.96 -31.82 10.77
C SER A 540 21.69 -30.97 10.68
N ALA A 541 21.79 -29.76 10.11
CA ALA A 541 20.62 -28.92 9.84
C ALA A 541 19.61 -29.63 8.93
N ALA A 542 20.06 -30.28 7.85
CA ALA A 542 19.20 -31.04 6.95
C ALA A 542 18.46 -32.18 7.67
N LYS A 543 19.17 -32.93 8.53
CA LYS A 543 18.56 -33.99 9.36
C LYS A 543 17.56 -33.41 10.36
N ALA A 544 17.79 -32.22 10.90
CA ALA A 544 16.87 -31.57 11.83
C ALA A 544 15.57 -31.18 11.12
N VAL A 545 15.66 -30.55 9.94
CA VAL A 545 14.48 -30.20 9.12
C VAL A 545 13.72 -31.45 8.66
N ALA A 546 14.44 -32.50 8.26
CA ALA A 546 13.83 -33.75 7.78
C ALA A 546 13.01 -34.50 8.84
N LYS A 547 13.19 -34.19 10.14
CA LYS A 547 12.38 -34.78 11.22
C LYS A 547 10.93 -34.28 11.23
N SER A 548 10.63 -33.13 10.62
CA SER A 548 9.26 -32.63 10.50
C SER A 548 8.44 -33.56 9.61
N ALA A 549 7.51 -34.33 10.19
CA ALA A 549 6.63 -35.20 9.43
C ALA A 549 5.32 -34.46 9.11
N PRO A 550 4.76 -34.63 7.89
CA PRO A 550 3.44 -34.12 7.57
C PRO A 550 2.40 -34.59 8.59
N THR A 551 1.59 -33.65 9.08
CA THR A 551 0.48 -33.94 10.00
C THR A 551 -0.87 -33.83 9.29
N ASP A 552 -1.87 -34.56 9.79
CA ASP A 552 -3.26 -34.48 9.28
C ASP A 552 -4.05 -33.30 9.87
N ASN A 553 -3.42 -32.49 10.73
CA ASN A 553 -4.08 -31.36 11.38
C ASN A 553 -4.21 -30.17 10.42
N LEU A 554 -5.25 -29.36 10.61
CA LEU A 554 -5.42 -28.13 9.85
C LEU A 554 -4.37 -27.08 10.30
N GLU A 555 -3.60 -26.56 9.36
CA GLU A 555 -2.59 -25.52 9.59
C GLU A 555 -3.20 -24.13 9.35
N LEU A 556 -3.09 -23.23 10.32
CA LEU A 556 -3.33 -21.79 10.16
C LEU A 556 -2.02 -21.10 9.82
N ILE A 557 -2.01 -20.26 8.78
CA ILE A 557 -0.88 -19.43 8.38
C ILE A 557 -1.26 -17.96 8.54
N LEU A 558 -0.58 -17.27 9.44
CA LEU A 558 -0.69 -15.82 9.62
C LEU A 558 0.11 -15.09 8.54
N TYR A 559 -0.44 -14.00 8.01
CA TYR A 559 0.21 -13.19 6.96
C TYR A 559 -0.14 -11.70 7.07
N THR A 560 0.59 -10.82 6.40
CA THR A 560 0.28 -9.39 6.26
C THR A 560 -0.30 -9.08 4.88
N LYS A 561 -1.01 -7.95 4.74
CA LYS A 561 -1.57 -7.51 3.45
C LYS A 561 -0.82 -6.31 2.90
N THR A 562 -0.83 -6.17 1.57
CA THR A 562 -0.33 -4.95 0.90
C THR A 562 -1.04 -3.68 1.36
N GLY A 563 -2.33 -3.77 1.71
CA GLY A 563 -3.10 -2.66 2.29
C GLY A 563 -2.98 -2.53 3.82
N MET A 564 -2.55 -3.57 4.54
CA MET A 564 -2.45 -3.55 6.00
C MET A 564 -1.27 -4.40 6.45
N GLY A 565 -0.18 -3.75 6.84
CA GLY A 565 1.02 -4.40 7.36
C GLY A 565 0.82 -4.86 8.80
N ASP A 566 1.51 -4.22 9.74
CA ASP A 566 1.48 -4.60 11.16
C ASP A 566 0.29 -4.03 11.96
N GLY A 567 -0.49 -3.11 11.37
CA GLY A 567 -1.62 -2.43 12.00
C GLY A 567 -1.34 -0.98 12.44
N GLN A 568 -0.16 -0.41 12.16
CA GLN A 568 0.14 1.00 12.40
C GLN A 568 -0.82 1.94 11.62
N GLN A 569 -1.23 1.53 10.42
CA GLN A 569 -2.10 2.33 9.54
C GLN A 569 -3.59 1.94 9.60
N ALA A 570 -4.06 1.35 10.71
CA ALA A 570 -5.45 0.92 10.87
C ALA A 570 -6.47 2.07 10.69
N ASN A 571 -6.10 3.31 11.01
CA ASN A 571 -6.95 4.50 10.84
C ASN A 571 -6.75 5.21 9.48
N ASN A 572 -6.09 4.57 8.50
CA ASN A 572 -5.84 5.16 7.18
C ASN A 572 -6.97 4.78 6.20
N PRO A 573 -7.88 5.71 5.84
CA PRO A 573 -9.04 5.39 5.02
C PRO A 573 -8.68 4.95 3.59
N TRP A 574 -7.60 5.47 3.00
CA TRP A 574 -7.17 5.04 1.65
C TRP A 574 -6.79 3.57 1.63
N LEU A 575 -6.17 3.07 2.71
CA LEU A 575 -5.76 1.67 2.82
C LEU A 575 -6.89 0.74 3.25
N GLN A 576 -7.88 1.24 3.99
CA GLN A 576 -9.07 0.46 4.34
C GLN A 576 -9.96 0.22 3.11
N GLU A 577 -10.11 1.23 2.24
CA GLU A 577 -10.87 1.10 0.99
C GLU A 577 -10.08 0.33 -0.09
N PHE A 578 -8.74 0.39 -0.06
CA PHE A 578 -7.88 -0.30 -1.00
C PHE A 578 -8.16 -1.82 -1.03
N PRO A 579 -8.61 -2.37 -2.17
CA PRO A 579 -8.98 -3.77 -2.24
C PRO A 579 -7.75 -4.66 -2.28
N ASP A 580 -7.77 -5.73 -1.49
CA ASP A 580 -6.74 -6.77 -1.48
C ASP A 580 -6.48 -7.29 -2.90
N PRO A 581 -5.21 -7.45 -3.33
CA PRO A 581 -4.91 -7.76 -4.73
C PRO A 581 -5.36 -9.16 -5.17
N ILE A 582 -5.48 -10.11 -4.24
CA ILE A 582 -5.88 -11.49 -4.53
C ILE A 582 -7.40 -11.65 -4.40
N THR A 583 -7.95 -11.34 -3.23
CA THR A 583 -9.37 -11.58 -2.93
C THR A 583 -10.30 -10.48 -3.43
N ARG A 584 -9.77 -9.27 -3.66
CA ARG A 584 -10.51 -8.07 -4.12
C ARG A 584 -11.57 -7.57 -3.12
N VAL A 585 -11.38 -7.87 -1.84
CA VAL A 585 -12.20 -7.39 -0.71
C VAL A 585 -11.52 -6.20 -0.04
N SER A 586 -12.31 -5.21 0.40
CA SER A 586 -11.87 -4.07 1.21
C SER A 586 -12.65 -3.98 2.53
N TRP A 587 -12.21 -3.11 3.45
CA TRP A 587 -12.86 -2.86 4.74
C TRP A 587 -13.13 -4.12 5.58
N ASP A 588 -12.29 -5.15 5.50
CA ASP A 588 -12.39 -6.31 6.39
C ASP A 588 -11.13 -7.16 6.54
N ASN A 589 -11.13 -7.93 7.62
CA ASN A 589 -10.28 -9.09 7.81
C ASN A 589 -11.07 -10.38 7.52
N TYR A 590 -10.40 -11.44 7.08
CA TYR A 590 -11.05 -12.70 6.71
C TYR A 590 -10.08 -13.87 6.83
N VAL A 591 -10.62 -15.08 6.99
CA VAL A 591 -9.88 -16.34 6.86
C VAL A 591 -10.03 -16.89 5.44
N THR A 592 -8.93 -17.27 4.80
CA THR A 592 -8.93 -17.95 3.50
C THR A 592 -9.02 -19.46 3.71
N VAL A 593 -9.88 -20.13 2.94
CA VAL A 593 -10.06 -21.58 2.99
C VAL A 593 -10.07 -22.13 1.57
N SER A 594 -9.47 -23.30 1.35
CA SER A 594 -9.54 -23.98 0.05
C SER A 594 -10.98 -24.39 -0.29
N ASN A 595 -11.29 -24.53 -1.57
CA ASN A 595 -12.61 -25.00 -2.00
C ASN A 595 -12.91 -26.41 -1.48
N GLU A 596 -11.91 -27.28 -1.44
CA GLU A 596 -12.06 -28.65 -0.93
C GLU A 596 -12.41 -28.66 0.57
N ASP A 597 -11.70 -27.86 1.37
CA ASP A 597 -11.94 -27.79 2.81
C ASP A 597 -13.22 -27.02 3.13
N ALA A 598 -13.58 -26.01 2.34
CA ALA A 598 -14.84 -25.31 2.46
C ALA A 598 -16.04 -26.27 2.29
N LYS A 599 -15.96 -27.22 1.35
CA LYS A 599 -16.97 -28.29 1.18
C LYS A 599 -17.03 -29.20 2.39
N LYS A 600 -15.88 -29.62 2.95
CA LYS A 600 -15.81 -30.47 4.16
C LYS A 600 -16.45 -29.78 5.38
N PHE A 601 -16.23 -28.48 5.54
CA PHE A 601 -16.71 -27.69 6.68
C PHE A 601 -18.06 -27.00 6.46
N GLY A 602 -18.66 -27.12 5.27
CA GLY A 602 -19.91 -26.47 4.90
C GLY A 602 -19.85 -24.94 4.84
N LEU A 603 -18.67 -24.38 4.56
CA LEU A 603 -18.42 -22.94 4.44
C LEU A 603 -18.67 -22.48 3.00
N VAL A 604 -19.35 -21.34 2.83
CA VAL A 604 -19.76 -20.85 1.51
C VAL A 604 -19.56 -19.34 1.37
N ASN A 605 -19.39 -18.88 0.13
CA ASN A 605 -19.58 -17.50 -0.29
C ASN A 605 -20.57 -17.44 -1.45
N GLU A 606 -21.43 -16.43 -1.47
CA GLU A 606 -22.50 -16.31 -2.48
C GLU A 606 -22.70 -14.85 -2.90
N ILE A 607 -22.88 -14.62 -4.20
CA ILE A 607 -23.24 -13.30 -4.72
C ILE A 607 -24.75 -13.13 -4.55
N VAL A 608 -25.17 -12.09 -3.83
CA VAL A 608 -26.58 -11.84 -3.56
C VAL A 608 -27.18 -10.84 -4.56
N ALA A 609 -28.51 -10.66 -4.52
CA ALA A 609 -29.28 -9.89 -5.50
C ALA A 609 -28.81 -8.45 -5.73
N ASN A 610 -28.15 -7.82 -4.75
CA ASN A 610 -27.63 -6.46 -4.87
C ASN A 610 -26.17 -6.41 -5.40
N GLY A 611 -25.61 -7.53 -5.84
CA GLY A 611 -24.27 -7.66 -6.40
C GLY A 611 -23.15 -7.84 -5.39
N GLY A 612 -23.42 -7.69 -4.09
CA GLY A 612 -22.44 -7.91 -3.03
C GLY A 612 -22.16 -9.40 -2.75
N LEU A 613 -21.08 -9.67 -2.03
CA LEU A 613 -20.70 -11.02 -1.62
C LEU A 613 -21.06 -11.27 -0.16
N ASN A 614 -21.82 -12.32 0.10
CA ASN A 614 -22.07 -12.83 1.45
C ASN A 614 -21.20 -14.06 1.71
N GLY A 615 -20.94 -14.37 2.98
CA GLY A 615 -20.19 -15.58 3.33
C GLY A 615 -20.41 -16.08 4.74
N SER A 616 -20.02 -17.33 4.96
CA SER A 616 -20.15 -17.99 6.27
C SER A 616 -19.21 -17.36 7.31
N TYR A 617 -19.61 -17.45 8.58
CA TYR A 617 -18.72 -17.29 9.70
C TYR A 617 -18.11 -18.63 10.14
N ALA A 618 -16.90 -18.59 10.68
CA ALA A 618 -16.25 -19.72 11.33
C ALA A 618 -15.72 -19.36 12.72
N THR A 619 -15.49 -20.39 13.54
CA THR A 619 -14.74 -20.30 14.79
C THR A 619 -13.44 -21.08 14.63
N ILE A 620 -12.32 -20.41 14.89
CA ILE A 620 -10.99 -21.01 14.89
C ILE A 620 -10.64 -21.34 16.33
N THR A 621 -10.32 -22.61 16.61
CA THR A 621 -9.88 -23.06 17.93
C THR A 621 -8.47 -23.63 17.82
N THR A 622 -7.54 -23.07 18.58
CA THR A 622 -6.15 -23.54 18.66
C THR A 622 -6.03 -24.72 19.64
N ALA A 623 -4.90 -25.43 19.59
CA ALA A 623 -4.65 -26.59 20.46
C ALA A 623 -4.68 -26.30 21.97
N ASP A 624 -4.38 -25.06 22.39
CA ASP A 624 -4.42 -24.62 23.80
C ASP A 624 -5.84 -24.21 24.27
N GLY A 625 -6.83 -24.28 23.38
CA GLY A 625 -8.22 -23.95 23.64
C GLY A 625 -8.60 -22.48 23.40
N LEU A 626 -7.66 -21.62 22.97
CA LEU A 626 -8.00 -20.25 22.55
C LEU A 626 -8.92 -20.28 21.32
N LYS A 627 -10.05 -19.57 21.42
CA LYS A 627 -11.06 -19.46 20.37
C LYS A 627 -11.09 -18.05 19.79
N LEU A 628 -11.05 -17.95 18.46
CA LEU A 628 -11.40 -16.75 17.72
C LEU A 628 -12.75 -17.00 17.04
N GLU A 629 -13.79 -16.34 17.55
CA GLU A 629 -15.18 -16.54 17.11
C GLU A 629 -15.57 -15.55 16.01
N LYS A 630 -16.58 -15.93 15.22
CA LYS A 630 -17.17 -15.09 14.15
C LYS A 630 -16.12 -14.53 13.17
N VAL A 631 -15.20 -15.39 12.73
CA VAL A 631 -14.23 -15.06 11.68
C VAL A 631 -14.91 -15.15 10.31
N PRO A 632 -14.97 -14.05 9.52
CA PRO A 632 -15.53 -14.11 8.17
C PRO A 632 -14.69 -15.00 7.25
N VAL A 633 -15.33 -15.84 6.44
CA VAL A 633 -14.65 -16.80 5.56
C VAL A 633 -14.66 -16.34 4.10
N ILE A 634 -13.52 -16.45 3.43
CA ILE A 634 -13.37 -16.33 1.97
C ILE A 634 -12.82 -17.64 1.40
N VAL A 635 -13.57 -18.26 0.50
CA VAL A 635 -13.13 -19.42 -0.28
C VAL A 635 -12.19 -18.95 -1.38
N GLN A 636 -10.91 -19.27 -1.21
CA GLN A 636 -9.80 -18.78 -2.02
C GLN A 636 -9.23 -19.92 -2.88
N PRO A 637 -9.40 -19.86 -4.22
CA PRO A 637 -8.73 -20.78 -5.13
C PRO A 637 -7.21 -20.78 -4.95
N GLY A 638 -6.61 -21.95 -5.05
CA GLY A 638 -5.17 -22.15 -4.89
C GLY A 638 -4.66 -22.17 -3.44
N GLN A 639 -5.50 -21.96 -2.42
CA GLN A 639 -5.14 -22.29 -1.04
C GLN A 639 -4.85 -23.79 -0.94
N ALA A 640 -3.72 -24.18 -0.35
CA ALA A 640 -3.37 -25.58 -0.16
C ALA A 640 -4.40 -26.29 0.75
N VAL A 641 -4.76 -27.52 0.38
CA VAL A 641 -5.68 -28.36 1.16
C VAL A 641 -5.07 -28.67 2.52
N GLY A 642 -5.89 -28.62 3.57
CA GLY A 642 -5.43 -28.76 4.95
C GLY A 642 -4.83 -27.49 5.55
N THR A 643 -4.97 -26.34 4.87
CA THR A 643 -4.46 -25.06 5.36
C THR A 643 -5.50 -23.94 5.29
N VAL A 644 -5.39 -22.97 6.21
CA VAL A 644 -6.17 -21.73 6.21
C VAL A 644 -5.26 -20.53 6.41
N GLY A 645 -5.52 -19.42 5.73
CA GLY A 645 -4.76 -18.17 5.89
C GLY A 645 -5.55 -17.15 6.69
N LEU A 646 -4.91 -16.38 7.57
CA LEU A 646 -5.55 -15.25 8.27
C LEU A 646 -4.62 -14.06 8.36
N ALA A 647 -5.08 -12.89 7.94
CA ALA A 647 -4.25 -11.70 8.01
C ALA A 647 -4.17 -11.13 9.44
N VAL A 648 -3.00 -10.63 9.82
CA VAL A 648 -2.80 -9.80 11.01
C VAL A 648 -2.95 -8.30 10.66
N GLY A 649 -2.96 -7.41 11.66
CA GLY A 649 -2.99 -5.96 11.43
C GLY A 649 -4.37 -5.27 11.55
N TYR A 650 -5.44 -6.02 11.85
CA TYR A 650 -6.80 -5.51 12.06
C TYR A 650 -7.30 -5.68 13.51
N GLY A 651 -8.50 -5.18 13.82
CA GLY A 651 -9.12 -5.33 15.15
C GLY A 651 -8.57 -4.40 16.24
N ARG A 652 -8.05 -3.24 15.83
CA ARG A 652 -7.65 -2.13 16.72
C ARG A 652 -8.89 -1.47 17.34
N LYS A 653 -8.76 -0.96 18.58
CA LYS A 653 -9.88 -0.31 19.31
C LYS A 653 -9.54 1.04 19.93
N ALA A 654 -8.26 1.32 20.19
CA ALA A 654 -7.84 2.56 20.83
C ALA A 654 -7.48 3.68 19.83
N ALA A 655 -7.93 4.91 20.11
CA ALA A 655 -7.58 6.14 19.36
C ALA A 655 -7.85 6.10 17.84
N LEU A 656 -9.01 5.54 17.46
CA LEU A 656 -9.56 5.55 16.11
C LEU A 656 -11.08 5.75 16.15
N LYS A 657 -11.64 6.22 15.03
CA LYS A 657 -13.10 6.38 14.86
C LYS A 657 -13.78 5.00 14.84
N GLU A 658 -15.08 4.94 15.19
CA GLU A 658 -15.83 3.68 15.24
C GLU A 658 -15.85 2.97 13.89
N GLU A 659 -16.01 3.73 12.80
CA GLU A 659 -16.02 3.24 11.41
C GLU A 659 -14.69 2.60 11.00
N MET A 660 -13.61 2.86 11.74
CA MET A 660 -12.27 2.34 11.49
C MET A 660 -11.93 1.11 12.37
N GLN A 661 -12.80 0.77 13.34
CA GLN A 661 -12.67 -0.44 14.17
C GLN A 661 -13.11 -1.68 13.41
N VAL A 662 -12.31 -2.05 12.40
CA VAL A 662 -12.66 -3.06 11.40
C VAL A 662 -11.82 -4.33 11.58
N GLY A 663 -12.46 -5.47 11.32
CA GLY A 663 -11.83 -6.79 11.33
C GLY A 663 -11.53 -7.33 12.74
N LEU A 664 -10.71 -8.38 12.77
CA LEU A 664 -10.35 -9.12 13.99
C LEU A 664 -8.85 -9.06 14.23
N ASN A 665 -8.45 -9.02 15.51
CA ASN A 665 -7.05 -9.10 15.91
C ASN A 665 -6.57 -10.55 15.94
N ALA A 666 -5.80 -10.94 14.91
CA ALA A 666 -5.21 -12.26 14.80
C ALA A 666 -3.88 -12.43 15.55
N TYR A 667 -3.28 -11.36 16.10
CA TYR A 667 -2.00 -11.46 16.82
C TYR A 667 -2.05 -12.35 18.05
N ALA A 668 -3.22 -12.52 18.67
CA ALA A 668 -3.40 -13.48 19.78
C ALA A 668 -3.07 -14.94 19.38
N LEU A 669 -3.14 -15.25 18.08
CA LEU A 669 -2.80 -16.55 17.51
C LEU A 669 -1.31 -16.68 17.17
N TYR A 670 -0.51 -15.60 17.20
CA TYR A 670 0.92 -15.59 16.85
C TYR A 670 1.80 -16.16 17.98
N LYS A 671 1.44 -17.35 18.48
CA LYS A 671 2.06 -17.97 19.65
C LYS A 671 3.54 -18.25 19.38
N ASN A 672 4.38 -17.88 20.35
CA ASN A 672 5.83 -18.01 20.26
C ASN A 672 6.43 -17.37 19.00
N PHE A 673 5.78 -16.34 18.44
CA PHE A 673 6.18 -15.69 17.20
C PHE A 673 6.23 -16.63 15.98
N ASN A 674 5.45 -17.71 16.01
CA ASN A 674 5.32 -18.64 14.90
C ASN A 674 4.05 -18.32 14.11
N SER A 675 4.19 -18.05 12.82
CA SER A 675 3.09 -17.73 11.91
C SER A 675 2.24 -18.95 11.59
N VAL A 676 2.76 -20.16 11.85
CA VAL A 676 2.07 -21.43 11.60
C VAL A 676 1.53 -21.99 12.92
N GLN A 677 0.23 -22.23 12.97
CA GLN A 677 -0.46 -22.76 14.15
C GLN A 677 -1.32 -23.95 13.78
N SER A 678 -1.34 -24.98 14.62
CA SER A 678 -2.30 -26.07 14.47
C SER A 678 -3.65 -25.66 15.05
N VAL A 679 -4.71 -25.78 14.23
CA VAL A 679 -6.05 -25.32 14.59
C VAL A 679 -7.13 -26.32 14.21
N THR A 680 -8.33 -26.09 14.73
CA THR A 680 -9.58 -26.67 14.23
C THR A 680 -10.50 -25.54 13.80
N ILE A 681 -11.30 -25.78 12.77
CA ILE A 681 -12.28 -24.81 12.26
C ILE A 681 -13.67 -25.42 12.34
N ALA A 682 -14.63 -24.65 12.84
CA ALA A 682 -16.03 -25.02 12.90
C ALA A 682 -16.90 -23.91 12.32
N LYS A 683 -17.89 -24.26 11.50
CA LYS A 683 -18.87 -23.30 10.99
C LYS A 683 -19.64 -22.68 12.15
N ALA A 684 -19.70 -21.35 12.18
CA ALA A 684 -20.49 -20.59 13.14
C ALA A 684 -21.85 -20.20 12.55
N SER A 685 -22.80 -19.84 13.41
CA SER A 685 -24.12 -19.34 12.98
C SER A 685 -24.01 -17.93 12.40
N GLY A 686 -24.85 -17.63 11.41
CA GLY A 686 -24.97 -16.31 10.79
C GLY A 686 -24.20 -16.20 9.48
N GLU A 687 -24.30 -15.02 8.88
CA GLU A 687 -23.75 -14.70 7.58
C GLU A 687 -23.09 -13.32 7.63
N HIS A 688 -21.96 -13.17 6.94
CA HIS A 688 -21.18 -11.95 6.86
C HIS A 688 -21.35 -11.29 5.49
N GLU A 689 -21.37 -9.96 5.47
CA GLU A 689 -21.45 -9.16 4.25
C GLU A 689 -20.10 -8.51 3.91
N PHE A 690 -19.53 -8.87 2.76
CA PHE A 690 -18.24 -8.36 2.30
C PHE A 690 -18.39 -7.20 1.31
N ALA A 691 -17.57 -6.15 1.51
CA ALA A 691 -17.35 -5.13 0.49
C ALA A 691 -16.38 -5.65 -0.57
N CYS A 692 -16.90 -6.45 -1.51
CA CYS A 692 -16.13 -7.03 -2.61
C CYS A 692 -16.21 -6.12 -3.85
N VAL A 693 -15.05 -5.70 -4.36
CA VAL A 693 -14.96 -4.79 -5.52
C VAL A 693 -15.11 -5.54 -6.85
N GLN A 694 -14.72 -6.82 -6.88
CA GLN A 694 -14.80 -7.66 -8.08
C GLN A 694 -15.68 -8.89 -7.83
N GLY A 695 -16.87 -8.92 -8.43
CA GLY A 695 -17.81 -10.03 -8.28
C GLY A 695 -17.35 -11.32 -8.95
N GLN A 696 -17.21 -11.31 -10.28
CA GLN A 696 -16.82 -12.51 -11.03
C GLN A 696 -15.34 -12.88 -10.80
N LYS A 697 -15.08 -14.18 -10.63
CA LYS A 697 -13.73 -14.72 -10.35
C LYS A 697 -12.92 -15.07 -11.61
N THR A 698 -13.58 -15.60 -12.65
CA THR A 698 -12.92 -16.16 -13.86
C THR A 698 -13.05 -15.28 -15.11
N LEU A 699 -12.35 -15.63 -16.20
CA LEU A 699 -12.28 -14.86 -17.46
C LEU A 699 -13.25 -15.31 -18.57
N MET A 700 -13.85 -16.50 -18.47
CA MET A 700 -14.82 -17.05 -19.44
C MET A 700 -14.26 -17.34 -20.85
N GLY A 701 -12.96 -17.64 -20.99
CA GLY A 701 -12.36 -17.91 -22.31
C GLY A 701 -12.36 -16.69 -23.26
N ARG A 702 -12.29 -15.47 -22.68
CA ARG A 702 -12.19 -14.21 -23.42
C ARG A 702 -10.72 -13.85 -23.66
N GLY A 703 -10.10 -14.53 -24.62
CA GLY A 703 -8.70 -14.33 -25.01
C GLY A 703 -8.39 -12.94 -25.58
N ASP A 704 -9.40 -12.15 -25.92
CA ASP A 704 -9.28 -10.77 -26.39
C ASP A 704 -9.09 -9.73 -25.25
N ILE A 705 -9.19 -10.16 -23.99
CA ILE A 705 -8.95 -9.31 -22.80
C ILE A 705 -7.49 -9.44 -22.33
N ILE A 706 -7.06 -10.65 -22.00
CA ILE A 706 -5.67 -10.98 -21.70
C ILE A 706 -5.20 -12.00 -22.72
N LYS A 707 -4.38 -11.53 -23.66
CA LYS A 707 -3.64 -12.41 -24.57
C LYS A 707 -2.44 -13.00 -23.81
N GLU A 708 -2.37 -14.32 -23.77
CA GLU A 708 -1.22 -15.05 -23.22
C GLU A 708 -0.60 -15.96 -24.29
N THR A 709 0.72 -16.15 -24.20
CA THR A 709 1.44 -17.17 -24.99
C THR A 709 2.62 -17.72 -24.19
N THR A 710 3.27 -18.76 -24.70
CA THR A 710 4.48 -19.34 -24.09
C THR A 710 5.74 -18.72 -24.69
N LEU A 711 6.85 -18.78 -23.94
CA LEU A 711 8.14 -18.31 -24.43
C LEU A 711 8.61 -19.04 -25.69
N GLU A 712 8.30 -20.33 -25.83
CA GLU A 712 8.62 -21.11 -27.03
C GLU A 712 7.88 -20.58 -28.26
N ILE A 713 6.55 -20.41 -28.16
CA ILE A 713 5.72 -19.90 -29.26
C ILE A 713 6.17 -18.49 -29.64
N PHE A 714 6.37 -17.62 -28.65
CA PHE A 714 6.88 -16.26 -28.87
C PHE A 714 8.20 -16.22 -29.65
N ASN A 715 9.09 -17.20 -29.43
CA ASN A 715 10.39 -17.26 -30.09
C ASN A 715 10.36 -17.91 -31.49
N THR A 716 9.38 -18.79 -31.76
CA THR A 716 9.40 -19.68 -32.93
C THR A 716 8.30 -19.42 -33.95
N GLN A 717 7.21 -18.75 -33.55
CA GLN A 717 6.04 -18.50 -34.39
C GLN A 717 5.89 -17.00 -34.68
N ASP A 718 5.38 -16.68 -35.88
CA ASP A 718 5.06 -15.31 -36.26
C ASP A 718 3.98 -14.70 -35.36
N ALA A 719 4.03 -13.37 -35.15
CA ALA A 719 3.08 -12.64 -34.29
C ALA A 719 1.61 -12.89 -34.63
N LYS A 720 1.30 -13.19 -35.90
CA LYS A 720 -0.06 -13.55 -36.34
C LYS A 720 -0.66 -14.76 -35.62
N HIS A 721 0.17 -15.66 -35.07
CA HIS A 721 -0.29 -16.85 -34.37
C HIS A 721 -0.62 -16.61 -32.88
N TRP A 722 0.00 -15.60 -32.25
CA TRP A 722 -0.11 -15.39 -30.80
C TRP A 722 -0.56 -13.96 -30.40
N ASN A 723 -0.56 -13.03 -31.34
CA ASN A 723 -1.10 -11.68 -31.21
C ASN A 723 -1.99 -11.33 -32.42
N GLU A 724 -2.95 -12.20 -32.73
CA GLU A 724 -3.88 -11.98 -33.83
C GLU A 724 -4.76 -10.74 -33.60
N GLN A 725 -4.90 -9.91 -34.63
CA GLN A 725 -5.80 -8.76 -34.64
C GLN A 725 -7.12 -9.13 -35.34
N PRO A 726 -8.25 -8.52 -34.93
CA PRO A 726 -9.53 -8.84 -35.54
C PRO A 726 -9.57 -8.42 -37.01
N MET A 727 -10.13 -9.29 -37.85
CA MET A 727 -10.31 -9.07 -39.29
C MET A 727 -11.78 -8.82 -39.65
N VAL A 728 -12.03 -8.09 -40.72
CA VAL A 728 -13.37 -7.79 -41.28
C VAL A 728 -13.35 -8.02 -42.79
N SER A 729 -14.49 -8.45 -43.36
CA SER A 729 -14.64 -8.67 -44.80
C SER A 729 -14.99 -7.37 -45.54
N LEU A 730 -14.21 -7.03 -46.58
CA LEU A 730 -14.53 -6.03 -47.60
C LEU A 730 -14.39 -6.66 -48.98
N ASP A 731 -15.45 -6.58 -49.82
CA ASP A 731 -15.45 -7.14 -51.19
C ASP A 731 -14.87 -8.57 -51.27
N HIS A 732 -15.34 -9.45 -50.36
CA HIS A 732 -14.87 -10.82 -50.22
C HIS A 732 -13.35 -10.98 -49.92
N GLN A 733 -12.70 -9.95 -49.37
CA GLN A 733 -11.32 -9.96 -48.87
C GLN A 733 -11.29 -9.63 -47.37
N GLU A 734 -10.38 -10.25 -46.64
CA GLU A 734 -10.15 -9.92 -45.22
C GLU A 734 -9.19 -8.74 -45.09
N VAL A 735 -9.57 -7.77 -44.26
CA VAL A 735 -8.75 -6.62 -43.89
C VAL A 735 -8.76 -6.45 -42.38
N GLU A 736 -7.75 -5.79 -41.82
CA GLU A 736 -7.73 -5.48 -40.38
C GLU A 736 -8.92 -4.58 -40.01
N ALA A 737 -9.58 -4.88 -38.89
CA ALA A 737 -10.77 -4.16 -38.44
C ALA A 737 -10.53 -2.66 -38.24
N THR A 738 -9.29 -2.26 -37.92
CA THR A 738 -8.88 -0.86 -37.70
C THR A 738 -8.92 -0.01 -38.96
N THR A 739 -8.88 -0.62 -40.15
CA THR A 739 -8.93 0.06 -41.45
C THR A 739 -10.35 0.42 -41.88
N VAL A 740 -11.37 -0.21 -41.29
CA VAL A 740 -12.77 0.04 -41.60
C VAL A 740 -13.29 1.17 -40.72
N ASP A 741 -13.53 2.33 -41.31
CA ASP A 741 -14.06 3.49 -40.62
C ASP A 741 -14.97 4.28 -41.56
N LEU A 742 -16.17 4.64 -41.10
CA LEU A 742 -17.09 5.50 -41.86
C LEU A 742 -16.76 6.98 -41.71
N TRP A 743 -15.94 7.34 -40.72
CA TRP A 743 -15.65 8.73 -40.37
C TRP A 743 -14.22 9.10 -40.75
N GLU A 744 -14.02 10.39 -41.00
CA GLU A 744 -12.69 10.96 -41.16
C GLU A 744 -12.00 11.09 -39.80
N SER A 745 -10.70 10.78 -39.75
CA SER A 745 -9.89 10.96 -38.55
C SER A 745 -9.48 12.42 -38.36
N PHE A 746 -9.41 12.87 -37.10
CA PHE A 746 -8.78 14.15 -36.78
C PHE A 746 -7.26 14.02 -36.81
N ASP A 747 -6.58 15.04 -37.36
CA ASP A 747 -5.12 15.10 -37.37
C ASP A 747 -4.55 15.33 -35.95
N ARG A 748 -3.76 14.37 -35.49
CA ARG A 748 -2.98 14.40 -34.24
C ARG A 748 -1.50 14.07 -34.48
N SER A 749 -1.04 14.16 -35.73
CA SER A 749 0.34 13.86 -36.12
C SER A 749 1.34 14.92 -35.63
N THR A 750 0.86 16.12 -35.27
CA THR A 750 1.67 17.24 -34.82
C THR A 750 1.31 17.67 -33.39
N GLY A 751 2.32 18.12 -32.64
CA GLY A 751 2.20 18.35 -31.20
C GLY A 751 2.28 17.04 -30.40
N HIS A 752 2.04 17.11 -29.10
CA HIS A 752 2.09 15.92 -28.24
C HIS A 752 0.87 15.02 -28.47
N HIS A 753 1.05 13.70 -28.56
CA HIS A 753 0.00 12.70 -28.55
C HIS A 753 0.30 11.64 -27.49
N PHE A 754 -0.47 11.65 -26.40
CA PHE A 754 -0.14 10.87 -25.21
C PHE A 754 -0.71 9.46 -25.25
N ASN A 755 0.18 8.47 -25.05
CA ASN A 755 -0.20 7.09 -24.81
C ASN A 755 0.34 6.59 -23.47
N LEU A 756 -0.24 5.46 -23.02
CA LEU A 756 0.23 4.69 -21.88
C LEU A 756 0.44 3.23 -22.32
N SER A 757 1.64 2.70 -22.12
CA SER A 757 1.94 1.28 -22.29
C SER A 757 1.82 0.55 -20.96
N ILE A 758 1.28 -0.68 -20.98
CA ILE A 758 1.18 -1.57 -19.83
C ILE A 758 1.78 -2.94 -20.18
N ASP A 759 2.88 -3.34 -19.55
CA ASP A 759 3.43 -4.69 -19.69
C ASP A 759 2.86 -5.65 -18.62
N LEU A 760 2.06 -6.61 -19.06
CA LEU A 760 1.41 -7.62 -18.20
C LEU A 760 2.38 -8.67 -17.62
N ASN A 761 3.61 -8.75 -18.13
CA ASN A 761 4.67 -9.56 -17.50
C ASN A 761 5.26 -8.87 -16.27
N ALA A 762 5.37 -7.54 -16.30
CA ALA A 762 5.89 -6.74 -15.18
C ALA A 762 4.82 -6.41 -14.12
N CYS A 763 3.53 -6.52 -14.46
CA CYS A 763 2.45 -6.26 -13.50
C CYS A 763 2.33 -7.40 -12.48
N THR A 764 2.74 -7.14 -11.24
CA THR A 764 2.66 -8.09 -10.12
C THR A 764 1.37 -7.97 -9.29
N GLY A 765 0.62 -6.87 -9.44
CA GLY A 765 -0.60 -6.61 -8.67
C GLY A 765 -0.39 -5.82 -7.37
N CYS A 766 0.79 -5.22 -7.13
CA CYS A 766 1.14 -4.54 -5.86
C CYS A 766 0.21 -3.36 -5.46
N GLY A 767 -0.42 -2.70 -6.43
CA GLY A 767 -1.48 -1.70 -6.20
C GLY A 767 -1.03 -0.29 -5.78
N ALA A 768 0.28 -0.01 -5.68
CA ALA A 768 0.79 1.34 -5.39
C ALA A 768 0.27 2.41 -6.37
N CYS A 769 0.11 2.05 -7.65
CA CYS A 769 -0.45 2.91 -8.70
C CYS A 769 -1.90 3.36 -8.42
N VAL A 770 -2.68 2.59 -7.66
CA VAL A 770 -4.05 2.95 -7.26
C VAL A 770 -4.00 4.09 -6.24
N ILE A 771 -3.24 3.93 -5.16
CA ILE A 771 -3.09 4.95 -4.10
C ILE A 771 -2.47 6.24 -4.64
N ALA A 772 -1.45 6.14 -5.50
CA ALA A 772 -0.85 7.33 -6.11
C ALA A 772 -1.85 8.11 -6.97
N CYS A 773 -2.76 7.41 -7.66
CA CYS A 773 -3.84 8.04 -8.42
C CYS A 773 -4.84 8.75 -7.49
N HIS A 774 -5.19 8.14 -6.34
CA HIS A 774 -6.06 8.75 -5.33
C HIS A 774 -5.48 10.04 -4.75
N ALA A 775 -4.23 9.97 -4.29
CA ALA A 775 -3.54 11.09 -3.65
C ALA A 775 -3.40 12.29 -4.60
N GLU A 776 -3.05 12.04 -5.85
CA GLU A 776 -2.86 13.11 -6.85
C GLU A 776 -4.20 13.76 -7.26
N ASN A 777 -5.26 12.97 -7.36
CA ASN A 777 -6.51 13.40 -7.99
C ASN A 777 -7.65 13.65 -7.00
N ASN A 778 -7.39 13.81 -5.69
CA ASN A 778 -8.41 14.10 -4.67
C ASN A 778 -9.62 13.16 -4.75
N VAL A 779 -9.39 11.87 -4.98
CA VAL A 779 -10.48 10.89 -5.08
C VAL A 779 -11.04 10.63 -3.67
N PRO A 780 -12.37 10.71 -3.48
CA PRO A 780 -12.97 10.53 -2.17
C PRO A 780 -12.91 9.08 -1.72
N VAL A 781 -12.86 8.89 -0.40
CA VAL A 781 -12.98 7.56 0.21
C VAL A 781 -14.44 7.19 0.36
N VAL A 782 -14.78 5.97 -0.04
CA VAL A 782 -16.11 5.40 0.14
C VAL A 782 -16.10 4.34 1.25
N GLY A 783 -17.10 4.41 2.13
CA GLY A 783 -17.25 3.46 3.23
C GLY A 783 -17.75 2.07 2.79
N LYS A 784 -17.56 1.08 3.67
CA LYS A 784 -17.87 -0.36 3.43
C LYS A 784 -19.22 -0.60 2.77
N ALA A 785 -20.29 0.02 3.28
CA ALA A 785 -21.67 -0.21 2.82
C ALA A 785 -21.92 0.20 1.36
N GLU A 786 -21.29 1.29 0.89
CA GLU A 786 -21.44 1.75 -0.48
C GLU A 786 -20.52 0.99 -1.44
N VAL A 787 -19.30 0.64 -1.01
CA VAL A 787 -18.40 -0.24 -1.79
C VAL A 787 -19.07 -1.60 -2.03
N ARG A 788 -19.73 -2.16 -1.00
CA ARG A 788 -20.52 -3.40 -1.10
C ARG A 788 -21.63 -3.33 -2.17
N ARG A 789 -22.11 -2.13 -2.49
CA ARG A 789 -23.11 -1.88 -3.55
C ARG A 789 -22.49 -1.52 -4.90
N SER A 790 -21.20 -1.80 -5.08
CA SER A 790 -20.42 -1.51 -6.29
C SER A 790 -20.39 -0.02 -6.64
N ARG A 791 -20.23 0.83 -5.62
CA ARG A 791 -20.13 2.30 -5.74
C ARG A 791 -18.79 2.84 -5.24
N ASP A 792 -17.74 2.02 -5.30
CA ASP A 792 -16.36 2.44 -5.02
C ASP A 792 -15.92 3.55 -5.96
N MET A 793 -15.00 4.40 -5.49
CA MET A 793 -14.42 5.48 -6.29
C MET A 793 -12.95 5.18 -6.58
N HIS A 794 -12.69 4.36 -7.60
CA HIS A 794 -11.33 4.07 -8.08
C HIS A 794 -11.20 4.39 -9.57
N TRP A 795 -10.32 5.33 -9.92
CA TRP A 795 -10.10 5.75 -11.32
C TRP A 795 -9.27 4.74 -12.13
N LEU A 796 -8.46 3.97 -11.42
CA LEU A 796 -7.68 2.84 -11.89
C LEU A 796 -8.02 1.66 -10.99
N ARG A 797 -8.39 0.53 -11.57
CA ARG A 797 -8.54 -0.73 -10.85
C ARG A 797 -7.53 -1.75 -11.37
N ILE A 798 -7.16 -2.71 -10.53
CA ILE A 798 -6.42 -3.90 -10.95
C ILE A 798 -7.42 -5.04 -10.94
N ASP A 799 -7.67 -5.61 -12.12
CA ASP A 799 -8.53 -6.78 -12.28
C ASP A 799 -7.69 -8.04 -12.07
N ARG A 800 -8.30 -9.05 -11.46
CA ARG A 800 -7.67 -10.35 -11.18
C ARG A 800 -8.50 -11.44 -11.81
N TYR A 801 -7.92 -12.26 -12.68
CA TYR A 801 -8.64 -13.37 -13.30
C TYR A 801 -8.04 -14.71 -12.90
N TYR A 802 -8.91 -15.66 -12.55
CA TYR A 802 -8.59 -17.07 -12.40
C TYR A 802 -9.02 -17.85 -13.64
N SER A 803 -8.29 -18.92 -13.98
CA SER A 803 -8.77 -19.94 -14.92
C SER A 803 -9.82 -20.85 -14.26
N SER A 804 -10.75 -21.39 -15.05
CA SER A 804 -11.69 -22.43 -14.57
C SER A 804 -11.05 -23.81 -14.64
N GLU A 805 -10.41 -24.11 -15.76
CA GLU A 805 -9.49 -25.23 -15.87
C GLU A 805 -8.15 -24.87 -15.20
N SER A 806 -7.14 -25.76 -15.32
CA SER A 806 -5.81 -25.50 -14.75
C SER A 806 -5.04 -24.38 -15.48
N THR A 807 -5.48 -23.99 -16.69
CA THR A 807 -4.83 -22.98 -17.54
C THR A 807 -5.87 -22.12 -18.27
N PHE A 808 -5.49 -20.90 -18.68
CA PHE A 808 -6.36 -20.07 -19.53
C PHE A 808 -6.58 -20.68 -20.93
N GLU A 809 -5.62 -21.43 -21.46
CA GLU A 809 -5.79 -22.15 -22.72
C GLU A 809 -6.87 -23.24 -22.62
N GLY A 810 -6.91 -23.96 -21.50
CA GLY A 810 -7.99 -24.94 -21.26
C GLY A 810 -9.38 -24.31 -21.26
N ASP A 811 -9.51 -23.08 -20.75
CA ASP A 811 -10.77 -22.34 -20.81
C ASP A 811 -11.16 -21.97 -22.27
N ASN A 812 -10.18 -21.63 -23.12
CA ASN A 812 -10.41 -21.36 -24.53
C ASN A 812 -10.82 -22.63 -25.28
N GLU A 813 -10.06 -23.72 -25.16
CA GLU A 813 -10.37 -25.01 -25.78
C GLU A 813 -11.78 -25.49 -25.41
N ARG A 814 -12.16 -25.36 -24.14
CA ARG A 814 -13.49 -25.74 -23.66
C ARG A 814 -14.61 -24.91 -24.30
N LYS A 815 -14.38 -23.61 -24.53
CA LYS A 815 -15.34 -22.71 -25.19
C LYS A 815 -15.46 -23.00 -26.70
N GLU A 816 -14.34 -23.22 -27.38
CA GLU A 816 -14.34 -23.45 -28.84
C GLU A 816 -14.89 -24.83 -29.22
N ASN A 817 -14.80 -25.83 -28.33
CA ASN A 817 -15.32 -27.19 -28.54
C ASN A 817 -16.80 -27.41 -28.14
N ILE A 818 -17.60 -26.33 -28.04
CA ILE A 818 -19.03 -26.44 -27.70
C ILE A 818 -19.81 -27.11 -28.84
N ALA A 819 -20.49 -28.23 -28.54
CA ALA A 819 -21.20 -29.07 -29.51
C ALA A 819 -22.59 -28.54 -29.93
N GLY A 820 -23.06 -27.44 -29.33
CA GLY A 820 -24.36 -26.83 -29.59
C GLY A 820 -25.02 -26.27 -28.33
N LEU A 821 -26.27 -25.82 -28.45
CA LEU A 821 -26.99 -25.08 -27.41
C LEU A 821 -27.11 -25.82 -26.08
N SER A 822 -27.34 -27.14 -26.09
CA SER A 822 -27.47 -27.91 -24.84
C SER A 822 -26.18 -27.89 -24.02
N SER A 823 -25.03 -28.08 -24.69
CA SER A 823 -23.71 -28.05 -24.04
C SER A 823 -23.28 -26.64 -23.63
N SER A 824 -23.67 -25.59 -24.36
CA SER A 824 -23.26 -24.22 -24.04
C SER A 824 -23.85 -23.74 -22.71
N LEU A 825 -25.10 -24.12 -22.41
CA LEU A 825 -25.77 -23.77 -21.15
C LEU A 825 -25.04 -24.31 -19.93
N SER A 826 -24.58 -25.57 -19.97
CA SER A 826 -23.79 -26.15 -18.88
C SER A 826 -22.35 -25.61 -18.86
N THR A 827 -21.70 -25.52 -20.02
CA THR A 827 -20.30 -25.11 -20.12
C THR A 827 -20.06 -23.71 -19.57
N PHE A 828 -20.86 -22.72 -19.99
CA PHE A 828 -20.70 -21.36 -19.46
C PHE A 828 -21.01 -21.26 -17.97
N ASN A 829 -21.94 -22.07 -17.45
CA ASN A 829 -22.26 -22.12 -16.03
C ASN A 829 -21.19 -22.83 -15.17
N GLU A 830 -20.33 -23.65 -15.78
CA GLU A 830 -19.19 -24.26 -15.10
C GLU A 830 -17.94 -23.38 -15.15
N MET A 831 -17.73 -22.66 -16.25
CA MET A 831 -16.58 -21.77 -16.45
C MET A 831 -16.55 -20.56 -15.49
N GLU A 832 -17.65 -20.22 -14.83
CA GLU A 832 -17.66 -19.20 -13.76
C GLU A 832 -17.00 -19.69 -12.47
N LYS A 833 -16.82 -21.01 -12.32
CA LYS A 833 -16.21 -21.63 -11.13
C LYS A 833 -14.71 -21.81 -11.40
N PRO A 834 -13.84 -21.15 -10.61
CA PRO A 834 -12.40 -21.33 -10.77
C PRO A 834 -11.97 -22.74 -10.39
N GLY A 835 -10.92 -23.24 -11.03
CA GLY A 835 -10.30 -24.52 -10.67
C GLY A 835 -9.66 -24.47 -9.28
N ASP A 836 -9.27 -25.63 -8.75
CA ASP A 836 -8.71 -25.71 -7.39
C ASP A 836 -7.30 -25.08 -7.29
N ASN A 837 -6.47 -25.18 -8.34
CA ASN A 837 -5.18 -24.48 -8.46
C ASN A 837 -5.09 -23.74 -9.81
N PRO A 838 -5.79 -22.60 -9.96
CA PRO A 838 -5.91 -21.92 -11.23
C PRO A 838 -4.65 -21.09 -11.54
N GLN A 839 -4.45 -20.76 -12.82
CA GLN A 839 -3.56 -19.65 -13.18
C GLN A 839 -4.19 -18.32 -12.77
N VAL A 840 -3.34 -17.36 -12.43
CA VAL A 840 -3.75 -16.00 -12.07
C VAL A 840 -3.16 -15.01 -13.07
N ALA A 841 -3.95 -14.03 -13.49
CA ALA A 841 -3.48 -12.90 -14.26
C ALA A 841 -4.02 -11.58 -13.68
N PHE A 842 -3.16 -10.55 -13.68
CA PHE A 842 -3.52 -9.20 -13.27
C PHE A 842 -3.57 -8.29 -14.48
N GLN A 843 -4.55 -7.40 -14.50
CA GLN A 843 -4.67 -6.38 -15.54
C GLN A 843 -5.08 -5.04 -14.92
N PRO A 844 -4.21 -4.02 -14.95
CA PRO A 844 -4.60 -2.65 -14.58
C PRO A 844 -5.53 -2.08 -15.65
N VAL A 845 -6.72 -1.62 -15.25
CA VAL A 845 -7.71 -1.04 -16.16
C VAL A 845 -8.12 0.35 -15.68
N MET A 846 -7.90 1.34 -16.54
CA MET A 846 -8.26 2.75 -16.36
C MET A 846 -9.03 3.28 -17.57
N CYS A 847 -9.36 4.58 -17.60
CA CYS A 847 -9.82 5.24 -18.82
C CYS A 847 -8.78 5.07 -19.94
N GLN A 848 -9.20 4.50 -21.07
CA GLN A 848 -8.30 4.22 -22.20
C GLN A 848 -8.14 5.43 -23.14
N HIS A 849 -8.80 6.56 -22.85
CA HIS A 849 -8.78 7.80 -23.64
C HIS A 849 -8.99 7.56 -25.15
N CYS A 850 -10.05 6.84 -25.46
CA CYS A 850 -10.39 6.37 -26.81
C CYS A 850 -10.60 7.51 -27.80
N ASN A 851 -9.98 7.44 -28.98
CA ASN A 851 -10.18 8.44 -30.03
C ASN A 851 -11.64 8.44 -30.54
N HIS A 852 -12.20 7.25 -30.78
CA HIS A 852 -13.61 7.06 -31.06
C HIS A 852 -14.34 6.73 -29.76
N ALA A 853 -14.44 7.73 -28.87
CA ALA A 853 -15.00 7.52 -27.54
C ALA A 853 -16.54 7.45 -27.54
N PRO A 854 -17.14 6.27 -27.28
CA PRO A 854 -18.60 6.15 -27.19
C PRO A 854 -19.19 6.87 -25.98
N CYS A 855 -18.33 7.21 -24.99
CA CYS A 855 -18.74 7.94 -23.80
C CYS A 855 -18.90 9.46 -24.03
N GLU A 856 -18.40 10.00 -25.14
CA GLU A 856 -18.53 11.43 -25.47
C GLU A 856 -19.82 11.74 -26.21
N THR A 857 -20.10 11.00 -27.27
CA THR A 857 -21.25 11.24 -28.18
C THR A 857 -22.60 11.16 -27.48
N VAL A 858 -22.66 10.51 -26.31
CA VAL A 858 -23.87 10.36 -25.50
C VAL A 858 -24.00 11.35 -24.36
N CYS A 859 -23.04 12.27 -24.19
CA CYS A 859 -23.16 13.31 -23.18
C CYS A 859 -24.04 14.46 -23.72
N PRO A 860 -25.28 14.66 -23.23
CA PRO A 860 -26.21 15.65 -23.81
C PRO A 860 -25.79 17.10 -23.56
N VAL A 861 -24.85 17.32 -22.62
CA VAL A 861 -24.37 18.64 -22.22
C VAL A 861 -22.92 18.89 -22.62
N ALA A 862 -22.32 17.98 -23.39
CA ALA A 862 -20.93 18.02 -23.85
C ALA A 862 -19.92 18.24 -22.70
N ALA A 863 -20.14 17.59 -21.56
CA ALA A 863 -19.20 17.61 -20.42
C ALA A 863 -17.91 16.80 -20.70
N THR A 864 -17.87 16.06 -21.80
CA THR A 864 -16.72 15.26 -22.23
C THR A 864 -16.39 15.58 -23.67
N SER A 865 -15.12 15.83 -23.96
CA SER A 865 -14.60 16.15 -25.30
C SER A 865 -13.13 15.75 -25.42
N HIS A 866 -12.65 15.54 -26.64
CA HIS A 866 -11.24 15.28 -26.90
C HIS A 866 -10.41 16.54 -27.14
N GLY A 867 -9.19 16.53 -26.59
CA GLY A 867 -8.14 17.48 -26.94
C GLY A 867 -7.30 16.99 -28.13
N ARG A 868 -6.44 17.88 -28.64
CA ARG A 868 -5.43 17.50 -29.66
C ARG A 868 -4.41 16.49 -29.13
N GLN A 869 -4.19 16.48 -27.82
CA GLN A 869 -3.20 15.63 -27.15
C GLN A 869 -3.62 14.16 -26.97
N GLY A 870 -4.75 13.75 -27.58
CA GLY A 870 -5.31 12.39 -27.42
C GLY A 870 -6.07 12.17 -26.11
N GLN A 871 -6.14 13.18 -25.24
CA GLN A 871 -6.83 13.09 -23.95
C GLN A 871 -8.33 13.30 -24.12
N ASN A 872 -9.13 12.36 -23.60
CA ASN A 872 -10.53 12.61 -23.24
C ASN A 872 -10.60 13.57 -22.03
N HIS A 873 -11.10 14.78 -22.19
CA HIS A 873 -11.31 15.75 -21.11
C HIS A 873 -12.66 15.50 -20.43
N MET A 874 -12.68 15.57 -19.10
CA MET A 874 -13.91 15.53 -18.30
C MET A 874 -14.09 16.87 -17.60
N ALA A 875 -15.03 17.68 -18.07
CA ALA A 875 -15.41 18.94 -17.44
C ALA A 875 -16.40 18.65 -16.30
N TYR A 876 -15.89 18.53 -15.08
CA TYR A 876 -16.69 18.18 -13.90
C TYR A 876 -17.84 19.14 -13.63
N ASN A 877 -17.63 20.44 -13.87
CA ASN A 877 -18.61 21.51 -13.69
C ASN A 877 -19.76 21.49 -14.71
N ARG A 878 -19.59 20.84 -15.87
CA ARG A 878 -20.62 20.74 -16.91
C ARG A 878 -21.48 19.49 -16.77
N CYS A 879 -21.01 18.49 -16.02
CA CYS A 879 -21.70 17.21 -15.86
C CYS A 879 -22.99 17.37 -15.03
N VAL A 880 -24.14 17.13 -15.66
CA VAL A 880 -25.46 17.16 -14.98
C VAL A 880 -25.92 15.80 -14.45
N GLY A 881 -25.06 14.77 -14.50
CA GLY A 881 -25.29 13.50 -13.82
C GLY A 881 -26.26 12.52 -14.49
N THR A 882 -26.43 12.58 -15.82
CA THR A 882 -27.27 11.62 -16.56
C THR A 882 -26.74 10.17 -16.54
N ARG A 883 -25.43 10.00 -16.28
CA ARG A 883 -24.72 8.72 -16.17
C ARG A 883 -24.62 7.87 -17.45
N TYR A 884 -25.17 8.31 -18.58
CA TYR A 884 -25.11 7.56 -19.85
C TYR A 884 -23.67 7.23 -20.28
N CYS A 885 -22.72 8.16 -20.08
CA CYS A 885 -21.32 7.95 -20.43
C CYS A 885 -20.67 6.75 -19.72
N ALA A 886 -21.15 6.33 -18.54
CA ALA A 886 -20.70 5.10 -17.89
C ALA A 886 -21.26 3.85 -18.57
N ASN A 887 -22.51 3.88 -19.03
CA ASN A 887 -23.14 2.75 -19.73
C ASN A 887 -22.42 2.45 -21.05
N ASN A 888 -22.16 3.49 -21.84
CA ASN A 888 -21.53 3.36 -23.16
C ASN A 888 -20.03 3.07 -23.13
N CYS A 889 -19.35 3.33 -22.01
CA CYS A 889 -17.95 2.96 -21.89
C CYS A 889 -17.82 1.43 -21.82
N PRO A 890 -17.18 0.75 -22.80
CA PRO A 890 -17.09 -0.71 -22.77
C PRO A 890 -16.26 -1.21 -21.58
N TYR A 891 -15.27 -0.43 -21.15
CA TYR A 891 -14.38 -0.73 -20.02
C TYR A 891 -15.01 -0.46 -18.63
N LYS A 892 -16.13 0.28 -18.57
CA LYS A 892 -16.83 0.64 -17.32
C LYS A 892 -15.92 1.31 -16.27
N VAL A 893 -15.13 2.30 -16.70
CA VAL A 893 -14.12 3.04 -15.91
C VAL A 893 -14.50 4.49 -15.59
N ARG A 894 -15.75 4.87 -15.86
CA ARG A 894 -16.34 6.12 -15.35
C ARG A 894 -16.88 5.85 -13.94
N ARG A 895 -16.60 6.74 -12.99
CA ARG A 895 -17.02 6.63 -11.59
C ARG A 895 -17.93 7.79 -11.23
N PHE A 896 -19.05 7.53 -10.58
CA PHE A 896 -20.09 8.54 -10.35
C PHE A 896 -20.13 8.92 -8.88
N ASN A 897 -20.13 10.23 -8.59
CA ASN A 897 -20.33 10.72 -7.23
C ASN A 897 -21.82 10.62 -6.85
N TRP A 898 -22.19 9.53 -6.20
CA TRP A 898 -23.57 9.26 -5.76
C TRP A 898 -24.01 10.23 -4.67
N PHE A 899 -23.10 10.51 -3.74
CA PHE A 899 -23.33 11.37 -2.59
C PHE A 899 -22.40 12.57 -2.62
N LEU A 900 -22.58 13.48 -1.67
CA LEU A 900 -21.62 14.53 -1.39
C LEU A 900 -20.60 13.97 -0.40
N TYR A 901 -19.48 13.44 -0.88
CA TYR A 901 -18.47 12.80 -0.02
C TYR A 901 -17.66 13.78 0.84
N ASN A 902 -17.75 15.07 0.56
CA ASN A 902 -17.06 16.14 1.28
C ASN A 902 -18.02 17.00 2.12
N LYS A 903 -17.54 17.51 3.26
CA LYS A 903 -18.26 18.38 4.20
C LYS A 903 -19.63 17.83 4.65
N ASN A 904 -19.74 16.53 4.89
CA ASN A 904 -20.94 15.93 5.48
C ASN A 904 -20.62 15.01 6.67
N SER A 905 -21.62 14.65 7.46
CA SER A 905 -21.41 13.76 8.61
C SER A 905 -21.55 12.27 8.26
N GLU A 906 -22.14 11.92 7.11
CA GLU A 906 -22.31 10.52 6.69
C GLU A 906 -20.99 9.85 6.28
N PHE A 907 -20.02 10.62 5.78
CA PHE A 907 -18.70 10.13 5.37
C PHE A 907 -17.61 10.79 6.21
N ASP A 908 -17.53 10.49 7.51
CA ASP A 908 -16.60 11.15 8.44
C ASP A 908 -15.12 10.68 8.29
N TYR A 909 -14.54 10.94 7.12
CA TYR A 909 -13.15 10.66 6.76
C TYR A 909 -12.35 11.97 6.57
N HIS A 910 -11.16 11.89 5.96
CA HIS A 910 -10.20 13.00 5.83
C HIS A 910 -10.70 14.23 5.03
N MET A 911 -11.77 14.09 4.24
CA MET A 911 -12.32 15.24 3.48
C MET A 911 -13.21 16.14 4.35
N ASN A 912 -13.56 15.70 5.56
CA ASN A 912 -14.59 16.33 6.38
C ASN A 912 -14.03 16.91 7.69
N ASP A 913 -12.80 16.55 8.07
CA ASP A 913 -12.07 17.24 9.13
C ASP A 913 -11.17 18.36 8.57
N ASP A 914 -10.98 19.43 9.34
CA ASP A 914 -10.21 20.59 8.88
C ASP A 914 -8.74 20.27 8.66
N LEU A 915 -8.18 19.36 9.46
CA LEU A 915 -6.78 18.96 9.35
C LEU A 915 -6.56 18.03 8.14
N GLY A 916 -7.40 17.01 7.94
CA GLY A 916 -7.25 16.04 6.84
C GLY A 916 -7.37 16.68 5.46
N ARG A 917 -8.09 17.80 5.33
CA ARG A 917 -8.17 18.58 4.08
C ARG A 917 -6.85 19.20 3.63
N MET A 918 -5.80 19.19 4.44
CA MET A 918 -4.46 19.66 4.04
C MET A 918 -3.80 18.78 2.97
N VAL A 919 -4.20 17.51 2.86
CA VAL A 919 -3.68 16.57 1.85
C VAL A 919 -4.16 16.91 0.43
N LEU A 920 -5.27 17.63 0.31
CA LEU A 920 -5.94 17.86 -0.97
C LEU A 920 -5.05 18.68 -1.91
N ASN A 921 -4.82 18.15 -3.10
CA ASN A 921 -4.07 18.81 -4.16
C ASN A 921 -4.84 20.06 -4.64
N PRO A 922 -4.30 21.27 -4.49
CA PRO A 922 -5.00 22.50 -4.88
C PRO A 922 -5.16 22.65 -6.41
N ASP A 923 -4.38 21.90 -7.21
CA ASP A 923 -4.41 21.97 -8.68
C ASP A 923 -5.53 21.10 -9.28
N VAL A 924 -6.23 20.30 -8.46
CA VAL A 924 -7.35 19.44 -8.87
C VAL A 924 -8.58 19.80 -8.05
N ASN A 925 -9.69 20.09 -8.72
CA ASN A 925 -10.93 20.37 -8.00
C ASN A 925 -11.42 19.15 -7.19
N VAL A 926 -11.95 19.40 -6.00
CA VAL A 926 -12.70 18.40 -5.25
C VAL A 926 -14.11 18.36 -5.81
N ARG A 927 -14.56 17.19 -6.26
CA ARG A 927 -15.86 17.05 -6.91
C ARG A 927 -16.98 17.11 -5.89
N SER A 928 -18.13 17.61 -6.34
CA SER A 928 -19.38 17.59 -5.59
C SER A 928 -20.20 16.35 -5.96
N ARG A 929 -21.44 16.29 -5.50
CA ARG A 929 -22.41 15.23 -5.87
C ARG A 929 -22.84 15.33 -7.33
N GLY A 930 -23.19 14.20 -7.93
CA GLY A 930 -23.89 14.15 -9.21
C GLY A 930 -23.00 14.29 -10.44
N VAL A 931 -21.67 14.23 -10.27
CA VAL A 931 -20.71 14.36 -11.35
C VAL A 931 -19.93 13.07 -11.58
N MET A 932 -19.64 12.80 -12.86
CA MET A 932 -18.78 11.69 -13.26
C MET A 932 -17.31 12.06 -13.14
N GLU A 933 -16.50 11.05 -12.84
CA GLU A 933 -15.06 11.10 -12.78
C GLU A 933 -14.44 9.98 -13.62
N LYS A 934 -13.15 10.16 -13.94
CA LYS A 934 -12.33 9.16 -14.61
C LYS A 934 -10.86 9.54 -14.51
N CYS A 935 -9.98 8.56 -14.75
CA CYS A 935 -8.59 8.83 -15.07
C CYS A 935 -8.47 9.89 -16.18
N SER A 936 -7.62 10.88 -15.96
CA SER A 936 -7.45 12.07 -16.81
C SER A 936 -6.10 12.12 -17.52
N PHE A 937 -5.26 11.07 -17.40
CA PHE A 937 -3.83 11.11 -17.72
C PHE A 937 -3.09 12.25 -16.98
N CYS A 938 -3.42 12.45 -15.71
CA CYS A 938 -2.81 13.45 -14.82
C CYS A 938 -2.62 14.81 -15.53
N ILE A 939 -3.72 15.34 -16.08
CA ILE A 939 -3.69 16.56 -16.91
C ILE A 939 -3.02 17.74 -16.19
N GLN A 940 -3.24 17.87 -14.87
CA GLN A 940 -2.61 18.88 -14.03
C GLN A 940 -1.07 18.82 -14.07
N SER A 941 -0.48 17.63 -14.15
CA SER A 941 0.97 17.43 -14.20
C SER A 941 1.50 17.66 -15.61
N THR A 942 0.85 17.09 -16.63
CA THR A 942 1.30 17.24 -18.04
C THR A 942 1.26 18.69 -18.50
N GLN A 943 0.24 19.47 -18.09
CA GLN A 943 0.17 20.89 -18.39
C GLN A 943 1.26 21.69 -17.68
N ALA A 944 1.62 21.35 -16.43
CA ALA A 944 2.72 21.98 -15.72
C ALA A 944 4.09 21.72 -16.40
N VAL A 945 4.33 20.48 -16.84
CA VAL A 945 5.55 20.10 -17.59
C VAL A 945 5.66 20.90 -18.90
N ILE A 946 4.60 20.96 -19.69
CA ILE A 946 4.57 21.72 -20.95
C ILE A 946 4.79 23.22 -20.69
N LEU A 947 4.16 23.74 -19.63
CA LEU A 947 4.28 25.16 -19.27
C LEU A 947 5.71 25.52 -18.88
N GLU A 948 6.39 24.66 -18.12
CA GLU A 948 7.76 24.91 -17.70
C GLU A 948 8.74 24.83 -18.87
N ALA A 949 8.64 23.79 -19.71
CA ALA A 949 9.46 23.66 -20.91
C ALA A 949 9.28 24.86 -21.85
N LYS A 950 8.03 25.29 -22.06
CA LYS A 950 7.69 26.48 -22.87
C LYS A 950 8.30 27.76 -22.29
N ARG A 951 8.22 27.97 -20.98
CA ARG A 951 8.80 29.15 -20.30
C ARG A 951 10.33 29.19 -20.46
N GLN A 952 10.98 28.04 -20.37
CA GLN A 952 12.43 27.91 -20.51
C GLN A 952 12.91 27.93 -21.98
N GLY A 953 11.99 27.89 -22.95
CA GLY A 953 12.34 27.85 -24.37
C GLY A 953 13.00 26.53 -24.79
N ARG A 954 12.67 25.42 -24.11
CA ARG A 954 13.18 24.08 -24.42
C ARG A 954 12.05 23.13 -24.80
N GLU A 955 12.41 22.04 -25.45
CA GLU A 955 11.54 20.88 -25.60
C GLU A 955 11.38 20.16 -24.25
N VAL A 956 10.29 19.40 -24.13
CA VAL A 956 10.07 18.55 -22.97
C VAL A 956 11.14 17.46 -22.97
N ALA A 957 11.79 17.25 -21.83
CA ALA A 957 12.88 16.29 -21.74
C ALA A 957 12.35 14.85 -21.78
N LYS A 958 13.23 13.93 -22.16
CA LYS A 958 12.94 12.50 -22.11
C LYS A 958 12.52 12.10 -20.69
N ASP A 959 11.48 11.27 -20.60
CA ASP A 959 10.88 10.75 -19.36
C ASP A 959 10.22 11.80 -18.43
N GLU A 960 10.24 13.10 -18.77
CA GLU A 960 9.65 14.15 -17.95
C GLU A 960 8.13 13.97 -17.79
N PHE A 961 7.43 13.52 -18.86
CA PHE A 961 6.02 13.14 -18.77
C PHE A 961 5.80 11.87 -17.94
N ASN A 962 6.66 10.87 -18.07
CA ASN A 962 6.54 9.60 -17.37
C ASN A 962 6.63 9.81 -15.85
N ASN A 963 7.61 10.60 -15.42
CA ASN A 963 7.87 10.91 -14.01
C ASN A 963 6.80 11.82 -13.39
N ALA A 964 6.03 12.54 -14.22
CA ALA A 964 4.96 13.43 -13.76
C ALA A 964 3.60 12.74 -13.62
N CYS A 965 3.36 11.63 -14.32
CA CYS A 965 2.11 10.88 -14.25
C CYS A 965 2.11 9.94 -13.04
N ALA A 966 1.23 10.20 -12.07
CA ALA A 966 1.27 9.56 -10.74
C ALA A 966 1.27 8.03 -10.76
N CYS A 967 0.47 7.40 -11.63
CA CYS A 967 0.41 5.93 -11.69
C CYS A 967 1.68 5.31 -12.26
N SER A 968 2.35 6.00 -13.20
CA SER A 968 3.58 5.55 -13.83
C SER A 968 4.78 5.75 -12.90
N ALA A 969 4.89 6.95 -12.31
CA ALA A 969 5.96 7.31 -11.38
C ALA A 969 5.95 6.47 -10.08
N ALA A 970 4.78 5.98 -9.65
CA ALA A 970 4.61 5.11 -8.49
C ALA A 970 4.78 3.61 -8.80
N CYS A 971 4.87 3.21 -10.07
CA CYS A 971 4.95 1.79 -10.45
C CYS A 971 6.37 1.24 -10.22
N SER A 972 6.58 0.53 -9.11
CA SER A 972 7.87 -0.05 -8.73
C SER A 972 8.46 -1.01 -9.78
N SER A 973 7.62 -1.80 -10.45
CA SER A 973 8.06 -2.80 -11.42
C SER A 973 8.35 -2.25 -12.82
N GLY A 974 8.02 -0.99 -13.10
CA GLY A 974 8.09 -0.41 -14.46
C GLY A 974 7.05 -0.95 -15.42
N ALA A 975 5.95 -1.54 -14.93
CA ALA A 975 4.88 -2.07 -15.77
C ALA A 975 4.11 -0.99 -16.54
N MET A 976 4.05 0.24 -16.02
CA MET A 976 3.40 1.38 -16.67
C MET A 976 4.44 2.34 -17.24
N VAL A 977 4.27 2.75 -18.49
CA VAL A 977 5.12 3.75 -19.16
C VAL A 977 4.24 4.76 -19.87
N PHE A 978 4.27 6.02 -19.42
CA PHE A 978 3.49 7.12 -19.97
C PHE A 978 4.38 8.10 -20.74
N GLY A 979 3.91 8.59 -21.89
CA GLY A 979 4.66 9.60 -22.62
C GLY A 979 4.01 10.04 -23.92
N ASP A 980 4.78 10.79 -24.70
CA ASP A 980 4.41 11.23 -26.03
C ASP A 980 4.86 10.20 -27.08
N VAL A 981 3.99 9.88 -28.04
CA VAL A 981 4.27 8.96 -29.16
C VAL A 981 4.71 9.70 -30.43
N ASN A 982 4.46 11.01 -30.51
CA ASN A 982 4.96 11.82 -31.61
C ASN A 982 6.47 12.11 -31.46
N ASP A 983 6.98 12.13 -30.22
CA ASP A 983 8.41 11.99 -29.94
C ASP A 983 8.85 10.53 -30.20
N LYS A 984 9.61 10.31 -31.27
CA LYS A 984 10.08 8.98 -31.69
C LYS A 984 11.22 8.43 -30.82
N GLU A 985 11.85 9.24 -29.99
CA GLU A 985 12.90 8.80 -29.08
C GLU A 985 12.36 8.34 -27.71
N SER A 986 11.11 8.70 -27.41
CA SER A 986 10.36 8.32 -26.22
C SER A 986 10.24 6.80 -26.05
N GLN A 987 10.24 6.35 -24.79
CA GLN A 987 10.10 4.93 -24.48
C GLN A 987 8.72 4.38 -24.90
N VAL A 988 7.65 5.17 -24.77
CA VAL A 988 6.31 4.70 -25.17
C VAL A 988 6.19 4.54 -26.69
N ALA A 989 6.87 5.37 -27.48
CA ALA A 989 6.89 5.22 -28.94
C ALA A 989 7.57 3.90 -29.35
N LYS A 990 8.69 3.55 -28.71
CA LYS A 990 9.37 2.26 -28.95
C LYS A 990 8.52 1.05 -28.54
N LEU A 991 7.75 1.18 -27.46
CA LEU A 991 6.84 0.13 -27.00
C LEU A 991 5.61 0.00 -27.90
N ALA A 992 5.14 1.09 -28.53
CA ALA A 992 4.02 1.06 -29.46
C ALA A 992 4.33 0.23 -30.72
N GLU A 993 5.59 0.20 -31.16
CA GLU A 993 6.08 -0.57 -32.32
C GLU A 993 6.45 -2.03 -31.97
N SER A 994 6.08 -2.52 -30.79
CA SER A 994 6.39 -3.89 -30.36
C SER A 994 5.43 -4.91 -30.99
N GLU A 995 5.95 -6.05 -31.45
CA GLU A 995 5.14 -7.22 -31.86
C GLU A 995 4.15 -7.71 -30.77
N ARG A 996 4.43 -7.38 -29.49
CA ARG A 996 3.56 -7.73 -28.35
C ARG A 996 2.42 -6.75 -28.13
N MET A 997 2.41 -5.60 -28.80
CA MET A 997 1.43 -4.55 -28.57
C MET A 997 0.04 -5.02 -28.98
N TYR A 998 -0.95 -4.80 -28.12
CA TYR A 998 -2.35 -4.98 -28.46
C TYR A 998 -3.23 -3.99 -27.70
N HIS A 999 -4.37 -3.65 -28.28
CA HIS A 999 -5.42 -2.91 -27.59
C HIS A 999 -6.52 -3.83 -27.08
N LEU A 1000 -7.15 -3.43 -25.97
CA LEU A 1000 -8.36 -4.09 -25.49
C LEU A 1000 -9.52 -3.82 -26.45
N LEU A 1001 -10.25 -4.89 -26.80
CA LEU A 1001 -11.52 -4.82 -27.52
C LEU A 1001 -11.41 -4.07 -28.88
N GLU A 1002 -10.38 -4.37 -29.67
CA GLU A 1002 -10.16 -3.75 -30.99
C GLU A 1002 -11.35 -3.90 -31.94
N HIS A 1003 -12.07 -5.02 -31.86
CA HIS A 1003 -13.27 -5.29 -32.66
C HIS A 1003 -14.41 -4.28 -32.43
N VAL A 1004 -14.39 -3.53 -31.32
CA VAL A 1004 -15.37 -2.47 -31.04
C VAL A 1004 -15.05 -1.17 -31.82
N GLY A 1005 -13.80 -1.01 -32.29
CA GLY A 1005 -13.40 0.16 -33.08
C GLY A 1005 -13.21 1.45 -32.27
N THR A 1006 -12.94 1.38 -30.96
CA THR A 1006 -12.81 2.59 -30.11
C THR A 1006 -11.49 3.35 -30.26
N LYS A 1007 -10.45 2.73 -30.86
CA LYS A 1007 -9.11 3.32 -31.04
C LYS A 1007 -8.52 3.88 -29.73
N PRO A 1008 -8.28 3.04 -28.70
CA PRO A 1008 -7.76 3.47 -27.39
C PRO A 1008 -6.30 3.96 -27.45
N ASN A 1009 -5.94 4.91 -26.57
CA ASN A 1009 -4.58 5.43 -26.43
C ASN A 1009 -3.78 4.74 -25.31
N VAL A 1010 -4.36 3.70 -24.70
CA VAL A 1010 -3.68 2.77 -23.82
C VAL A 1010 -3.53 1.45 -24.57
N PHE A 1011 -2.33 0.88 -24.55
CA PHE A 1011 -2.05 -0.43 -25.12
C PHE A 1011 -1.36 -1.32 -24.10
N TYR A 1012 -1.59 -2.62 -24.24
CA TYR A 1012 -1.05 -3.65 -23.38
C TYR A 1012 -0.04 -4.48 -24.17
N HIS A 1013 0.84 -5.16 -23.46
CA HIS A 1013 1.70 -6.18 -24.07
C HIS A 1013 1.21 -7.59 -23.71
N VAL A 1014 1.20 -8.48 -24.70
CA VAL A 1014 0.90 -9.91 -24.53
C VAL A 1014 1.71 -10.48 -23.37
N LYS A 1015 1.05 -11.22 -22.48
CA LYS A 1015 1.71 -11.90 -21.36
C LYS A 1015 2.41 -13.16 -21.88
N VAL A 1016 3.70 -13.28 -21.59
CA VAL A 1016 4.52 -14.41 -22.03
C VAL A 1016 4.92 -15.20 -20.80
N ARG A 1017 4.51 -16.46 -20.71
CA ARG A 1017 4.85 -17.34 -19.59
C ARG A 1017 5.97 -18.32 -19.98
N ASN A 1018 6.85 -18.64 -19.03
CA ASN A 1018 7.97 -19.55 -19.23
C ASN A 1018 7.63 -20.94 -18.66
N THR A 1019 6.68 -21.60 -19.32
CA THR A 1019 6.02 -22.83 -18.87
C THR A 1019 6.72 -24.09 -19.35
#